data_AF-A0A7Y6UDQ6-F1
#
_entry.id   AF-A0A7Y6UDQ6-F1
#
_cell.length_a   1.000
_cell.length_b   1.000
_cell.length_c   1.000
_cell.angle_alpha   90.00
_cell.angle_beta   90.00
_cell.angle_gamma   90.00
#
_symmetry.space_group_name_H-M   'P 1'
#
loop_
_entity.id
_entity.type
_entity.pdbx_description
1 polymer ?
#
loop_
_entity_poly.entity_id
_entity_poly.type
_entity_poly.pdbx_seq_one_letter_code
_entity_poly.pdbx_strand_id
1 'polypeptide(L)'
;MFLAVGCGGGGCGGCAGMEPIPGGFPSAQRHPNAAQIRVTPTALSKITADPAGIIGPLAGGGAMNGVIEFPIASCPDICCANNQPIPNCGPVQINLNKVGNEPDRLALTPVSVNANEARLDVTVRARIKTVNDLQVTFQGQHCTIDLDTTRDNTPPDLLITTQILLQQDATTGTTKITASNTQVSQLDSGDYSLGGDILCTLGGVLIPASFIQDQLEGPIEDAINGATCKSCDSVADCSSPFATACTGGECKLSSGACLQELGLNGRLRGSGIFASLSPGTTGALDIYEVAGGYSIATNSGLSLGMLGGMLPGGAPRDKCGPPATAPTPVSIPRSTVFQGNQFNAQNFDVAFGLHKSQLADLAYAGYDGGLFCLTIGSSTVAQLSTSTISLLSRSLGKLVETNSPMAIGLRPQSPPTIVLGKNTFKDDGSGNMVVDQPLLDISFQALEIDFFASIDEQYNRVFTVVTDVHLPIGLQTTTSGELTPVIGNPDDAFTNVSVKNSDAIAESPEEIAGLFPTLLGLVLPQLSGGLSPISLPALGGLALSVKAVTSVDNDEFLGIFADLVPAPMARTVDTTAEVASIEEPPLAIARDVTKWRGAKPAAVTLALGGSERDLEFSYRIDGGSWSGWSRATRQVVSSRVFWLPGVHKLEVRSRQIGNPDTLDPEPVLLELPLGTGEPLHTGTPVARTVGFHGQAGASGCSCDSGGSANGALFALVIGLILVPWRRVKRALRLGPAMWSAVIALLPGCSCGSDPCGSMECLPGEVEHTTGGRWTSIASDDKRVMVATYEQLLGDLVVVDATDPGNLKYTVADGIPEGVTPTFSPDTYRGGVADAGPNVGAFTSIAIGGGTARVAYQDREEGSLKYAYETKTGGSWKSYVVDSGDAESGIYASMVIDADKKPAIAYIALGIDDGMGHRNTELRIARATKTDPSSAGDWQSALIATAPGSCAGLCGSDSCVEPMTAGDPSVCVSVSSDCTTACDAMTEVCSAGMCRTKIDEPEILTPPSGTGLYVSLVVLPDGRLAAAYYDSNRRALVLSAETAKGASTFNETVLDGNVTGADRGMWSTAVVGDDGTVHIAYQDALGDQLMYTTWNGSPGTPAVVDDGQRNGDRTHPVGAGASIFLNGGAPAIAYQDGLVSDVYVATTSGGTWTTTPIAQGPLVEGFSIAATRGPGGSPTIAWGSLDPNAAPPQGLVVKKQ
;
A
#
# COMPACT_ATOMS: atom_id res chain seq x y z
N MET A 1 -29.63 -10.30 -19.57
CA MET A 1 -28.81 -11.35 -18.93
C MET A 1 -27.41 -11.50 -19.53
N PHE A 2 -27.19 -12.15 -20.70
CA PHE A 2 -25.84 -12.43 -21.26
C PHE A 2 -24.87 -11.26 -21.44
N LEU A 3 -25.38 -10.03 -21.46
CA LEU A 3 -24.60 -8.79 -21.57
C LEU A 3 -24.94 -7.81 -20.43
N ALA A 4 -25.83 -8.20 -19.51
CA ALA A 4 -26.44 -7.31 -18.51
C ALA A 4 -25.69 -7.27 -17.18
N VAL A 5 -24.48 -7.85 -17.12
CA VAL A 5 -23.53 -7.63 -16.03
C VAL A 5 -22.84 -6.28 -16.27
N GLY A 6 -23.63 -5.21 -16.16
CA GLY A 6 -23.12 -3.85 -16.17
C GLY A 6 -22.59 -3.48 -14.79
N CYS A 7 -21.53 -2.69 -14.74
CA CYS A 7 -21.07 -2.11 -13.48
C CYS A 7 -22.06 -1.02 -13.01
N GLY A 8 -23.08 -1.45 -12.26
CA GLY A 8 -24.10 -0.63 -11.61
C GLY A 8 -24.39 -1.18 -10.22
N GLY A 9 -24.75 -0.30 -9.27
CA GLY A 9 -24.94 -0.69 -7.87
C GLY A 9 -26.04 -1.73 -7.67
N GLY A 10 -25.85 -2.63 -6.71
CA GLY A 10 -26.95 -3.43 -6.13
C GLY A 10 -27.47 -4.62 -6.95
N GLY A 11 -26.63 -5.57 -7.38
CA GLY A 11 -27.12 -6.88 -7.83
C GLY A 11 -26.15 -7.77 -8.59
N CYS A 12 -25.54 -8.75 -7.89
CA CYS A 12 -24.96 -9.97 -8.47
C CYS A 12 -24.06 -9.85 -9.73
N GLY A 13 -22.91 -9.17 -9.65
CA GLY A 13 -21.84 -9.42 -10.64
C GLY A 13 -20.62 -8.48 -10.69
N GLY A 14 -19.48 -8.95 -10.18
CA GLY A 14 -18.18 -8.79 -10.86
C GLY A 14 -17.37 -7.49 -10.74
N CYS A 15 -17.98 -6.31 -10.63
CA CYS A 15 -17.23 -5.03 -10.71
C CYS A 15 -16.67 -4.52 -9.37
N ALA A 16 -16.00 -5.36 -8.59
CA ALA A 16 -15.33 -4.92 -7.35
C ALA A 16 -14.14 -4.01 -7.69
N GLY A 17 -14.14 -2.76 -7.18
CA GLY A 17 -13.04 -1.81 -7.34
C GLY A 17 -13.14 -0.81 -8.50
N MET A 18 -14.29 -0.70 -9.17
CA MET A 18 -14.58 0.41 -10.11
C MET A 18 -15.51 1.46 -9.49
N GLU A 19 -15.17 2.74 -9.68
CA GLU A 19 -16.01 3.90 -9.35
C GLU A 19 -16.83 4.36 -10.56
N PRO A 20 -17.94 5.11 -10.38
CA PRO A 20 -18.61 5.78 -11.49
C PRO A 20 -17.76 6.92 -12.07
N ILE A 21 -17.75 7.07 -13.40
CA ILE A 21 -17.01 8.14 -14.08
C ILE A 21 -17.73 9.49 -13.86
N PRO A 22 -17.08 10.53 -13.30
CA PRO A 22 -17.70 11.84 -13.11
C PRO A 22 -18.15 12.47 -14.44
N GLY A 23 -19.46 12.64 -14.63
CA GLY A 23 -20.06 13.12 -15.89
C GLY A 23 -20.24 12.04 -16.97
N GLY A 24 -19.70 10.84 -16.76
CA GLY A 24 -19.82 9.68 -17.63
C GLY A 24 -18.91 9.69 -18.87
N PHE A 25 -18.67 8.50 -19.44
CA PHE A 25 -17.73 8.35 -20.55
C PHE A 25 -18.22 9.08 -21.84
N PRO A 26 -17.45 10.04 -22.39
CA PRO A 26 -17.86 10.86 -23.54
C PRO A 26 -18.19 10.04 -24.79
N SER A 27 -19.38 10.24 -25.37
CA SER A 27 -19.83 9.50 -26.56
C SER A 27 -18.97 9.71 -27.81
N ALA A 28 -18.32 10.86 -27.94
CA ALA A 28 -17.40 11.17 -29.05
C ALA A 28 -16.07 10.40 -28.98
N GLN A 29 -15.72 9.81 -27.83
CA GLN A 29 -14.50 9.02 -27.61
C GLN A 29 -14.77 7.49 -27.64
N ARG A 30 -15.96 7.07 -28.09
CA ARG A 30 -16.36 5.65 -28.18
C ARG A 30 -16.02 5.09 -29.57
N HIS A 31 -15.25 4.01 -29.62
CA HIS A 31 -14.81 3.33 -30.84
C HIS A 31 -15.71 2.12 -31.15
N PRO A 32 -16.48 2.12 -32.26
CA PRO A 32 -17.33 1.00 -32.61
C PRO A 32 -16.54 -0.26 -33.01
N ASN A 33 -17.02 -1.42 -32.58
CA ASN A 33 -16.44 -2.75 -32.82
C ASN A 33 -15.08 -2.98 -32.14
N ALA A 34 -14.76 -2.21 -31.10
CA ALA A 34 -13.49 -2.25 -30.38
C ALA A 34 -13.26 -3.57 -29.65
N ALA A 35 -14.27 -4.08 -28.94
CA ALA A 35 -14.41 -5.50 -28.70
C ALA A 35 -15.51 -6.13 -29.58
N GLN A 36 -15.39 -7.45 -29.79
CA GLN A 36 -16.34 -8.26 -30.56
C GLN A 36 -16.58 -9.60 -29.84
N ILE A 37 -17.85 -9.94 -29.62
CA ILE A 37 -18.27 -11.18 -28.95
C ILE A 37 -18.89 -12.13 -29.97
N ARG A 38 -18.58 -13.43 -29.82
CA ARG A 38 -19.24 -14.54 -30.52
C ARG A 38 -19.86 -15.52 -29.53
N VAL A 39 -21.13 -15.84 -29.73
CA VAL A 39 -21.85 -16.93 -29.04
C VAL A 39 -22.32 -17.93 -30.10
N THR A 40 -21.75 -19.14 -30.11
CA THR A 40 -22.01 -20.15 -31.15
C THR A 40 -23.30 -20.96 -30.87
N PRO A 41 -23.79 -21.79 -31.82
CA PRO A 41 -24.96 -22.63 -31.59
C PRO A 41 -24.80 -23.63 -30.44
N THR A 42 -23.57 -24.10 -30.17
CA THR A 42 -23.30 -25.02 -29.06
C THR A 42 -23.35 -24.31 -27.71
N ALA A 43 -22.92 -23.05 -27.66
CA ALA A 43 -23.13 -22.19 -26.49
C ALA A 43 -24.62 -22.02 -26.20
N LEU A 44 -25.41 -21.61 -27.21
CA LEU A 44 -26.86 -21.43 -27.06
C LEU A 44 -27.55 -22.73 -26.60
N SER A 45 -27.14 -23.89 -27.11
CA SER A 45 -27.65 -25.20 -26.69
C SER A 45 -27.31 -25.52 -25.22
N LYS A 46 -26.06 -25.30 -24.78
CA LYS A 46 -25.63 -25.48 -23.38
C LYS A 46 -26.31 -24.51 -22.42
N ILE A 47 -26.45 -23.25 -22.84
CA ILE A 47 -27.23 -22.21 -22.17
C ILE A 47 -28.65 -22.73 -21.92
N THR A 48 -29.35 -23.20 -22.96
CA THR A 48 -30.73 -23.71 -22.82
C THR A 48 -30.89 -25.02 -22.03
N ALA A 49 -29.80 -25.65 -21.59
CA ALA A 49 -29.85 -26.90 -20.82
C ALA A 49 -30.35 -26.70 -19.37
N ASP A 50 -30.07 -25.54 -18.76
CA ASP A 50 -30.77 -25.09 -17.54
C ASP A 50 -31.67 -23.88 -17.86
N PRO A 51 -32.94 -24.12 -18.24
CA PRO A 51 -33.91 -23.05 -18.48
C PRO A 51 -34.27 -22.30 -17.18
N ALA A 52 -34.12 -22.92 -16.01
CA ALA A 52 -34.57 -22.39 -14.74
C ALA A 52 -33.54 -21.44 -14.11
N GLY A 53 -32.25 -21.76 -14.20
CA GLY A 53 -31.14 -20.87 -13.83
C GLY A 53 -31.10 -19.57 -14.66
N ILE A 54 -31.67 -19.58 -15.88
CA ILE A 54 -31.77 -18.40 -16.75
C ILE A 54 -33.04 -17.59 -16.45
N ILE A 55 -34.20 -18.24 -16.41
CA ILE A 55 -35.49 -17.52 -16.28
C ILE A 55 -35.75 -17.09 -14.83
N GLY A 56 -35.21 -17.80 -13.83
CA GLY A 56 -35.42 -17.51 -12.41
C GLY A 56 -35.07 -16.07 -12.01
N PRO A 57 -33.83 -15.60 -12.26
CA PRO A 57 -33.44 -14.22 -11.93
C PRO A 57 -34.28 -13.14 -12.62
N LEU A 58 -34.88 -13.41 -13.78
CA LEU A 58 -35.80 -12.48 -14.47
C LEU A 58 -37.18 -12.40 -13.77
N ALA A 59 -37.53 -13.39 -12.95
CA ALA A 59 -38.74 -13.43 -12.13
C ALA A 59 -38.58 -12.73 -10.77
N GLY A 60 -37.39 -12.20 -10.45
CA GLY A 60 -37.09 -11.62 -9.13
C GLY A 60 -36.86 -12.66 -8.02
N GLY A 61 -36.61 -13.92 -8.37
CA GLY A 61 -36.43 -15.01 -7.40
C GLY A 61 -35.43 -16.09 -7.85
N GLY A 62 -35.04 -16.96 -6.91
CA GLY A 62 -34.23 -18.14 -7.24
C GLY A 62 -35.11 -19.31 -7.70
N ALA A 63 -34.65 -20.09 -8.67
CA ALA A 63 -35.30 -21.35 -9.02
C ALA A 63 -35.00 -22.43 -7.96
N MET A 64 -36.01 -23.17 -7.51
CA MET A 64 -35.83 -24.37 -6.67
C MET A 64 -36.23 -25.61 -7.46
N ASN A 65 -35.30 -26.56 -7.63
CA ASN A 65 -35.54 -27.84 -8.33
C ASN A 65 -36.23 -27.66 -9.71
N GLY A 66 -35.77 -26.71 -10.52
CA GLY A 66 -36.33 -26.44 -11.85
C GLY A 66 -37.71 -25.75 -11.86
N VAL A 67 -38.20 -25.27 -10.72
CA VAL A 67 -39.43 -24.48 -10.57
C VAL A 67 -39.08 -23.06 -10.13
N ILE A 68 -39.71 -22.06 -10.77
CA ILE A 68 -39.58 -20.64 -10.45
C ILE A 68 -40.92 -20.15 -9.91
N GLU A 69 -40.92 -19.30 -8.88
CA GLU A 69 -42.11 -18.52 -8.52
C GLU A 69 -42.03 -17.14 -9.18
N PHE A 70 -42.96 -16.84 -10.08
CA PHE A 70 -43.05 -15.58 -10.80
C PHE A 70 -44.20 -14.73 -10.21
N PRO A 71 -43.94 -13.48 -9.75
CA PRO A 71 -44.97 -12.61 -9.20
C PRO A 71 -45.82 -12.00 -10.32
N ILE A 72 -47.11 -12.32 -10.35
CA ILE A 72 -48.06 -11.75 -11.32
C ILE A 72 -48.95 -10.72 -10.63
N ALA A 73 -48.47 -9.49 -10.56
CA ALA A 73 -49.26 -8.33 -10.18
C ALA A 73 -48.91 -7.17 -11.11
N SER A 74 -49.90 -6.71 -11.88
CA SER A 74 -49.77 -5.55 -12.77
C SER A 74 -51.02 -4.71 -12.65
N CYS A 75 -50.87 -3.51 -12.09
CA CYS A 75 -51.99 -2.64 -11.74
C CYS A 75 -52.35 -1.72 -12.92
N PRO A 76 -53.64 -1.55 -13.24
CA PRO A 76 -54.80 -1.88 -12.39
C PRO A 76 -55.40 -3.29 -12.55
N ASP A 77 -54.96 -4.08 -13.53
CA ASP A 77 -55.80 -5.14 -14.11
C ASP A 77 -55.72 -6.51 -13.41
N ILE A 78 -54.53 -6.97 -13.01
CA ILE A 78 -54.30 -8.30 -12.42
C ILE A 78 -53.62 -8.24 -11.05
N CYS A 79 -54.20 -8.96 -10.09
CA CYS A 79 -53.82 -8.97 -8.68
C CYS A 79 -53.74 -7.58 -8.02
N CYS A 80 -54.62 -6.65 -8.44
CA CYS A 80 -54.63 -5.28 -7.95
C CYS A 80 -56.00 -4.79 -7.48
N ALA A 81 -56.01 -4.01 -6.39
CA ALA A 81 -57.17 -3.32 -5.85
C ALA A 81 -56.80 -1.86 -5.55
N ASN A 82 -57.65 -0.90 -5.96
CA ASN A 82 -57.37 0.54 -5.84
C ASN A 82 -55.98 0.97 -6.40
N ASN A 83 -55.55 0.32 -7.49
CA ASN A 83 -54.24 0.51 -8.11
C ASN A 83 -53.03 0.19 -7.20
N GLN A 84 -53.19 -0.77 -6.29
CA GLN A 84 -52.13 -1.34 -5.44
C GLN A 84 -52.17 -2.88 -5.50
N PRO A 85 -51.03 -3.59 -5.40
CA PRO A 85 -51.00 -5.06 -5.37
C PRO A 85 -51.77 -5.66 -4.18
N ILE A 86 -52.45 -6.79 -4.42
CA ILE A 86 -53.23 -7.52 -3.42
C ILE A 86 -52.33 -8.55 -2.70
N PRO A 87 -52.21 -8.49 -1.36
CA PRO A 87 -51.50 -9.52 -0.61
C PRO A 87 -52.12 -10.91 -0.77
N ASN A 88 -51.29 -11.94 -1.00
CA ASN A 88 -51.67 -13.33 -1.26
C ASN A 88 -52.43 -13.56 -2.58
N CYS A 89 -52.15 -12.75 -3.60
CA CYS A 89 -52.61 -12.98 -4.98
C CYS A 89 -51.42 -13.46 -5.83
N GLY A 90 -51.54 -14.63 -6.47
CA GLY A 90 -50.35 -15.36 -6.94
C GLY A 90 -49.43 -15.79 -5.77
N PRO A 91 -48.11 -15.99 -6.00
CA PRO A 91 -47.42 -15.99 -7.28
C PRO A 91 -47.81 -17.20 -8.15
N VAL A 92 -47.16 -17.31 -9.31
CA VAL A 92 -47.33 -18.43 -10.25
C VAL A 92 -46.06 -19.26 -10.31
N GLN A 93 -46.18 -20.56 -10.05
CA GLN A 93 -45.11 -21.54 -10.22
C GLN A 93 -44.96 -21.93 -11.69
N ILE A 94 -43.79 -21.64 -12.24
CA ILE A 94 -43.35 -21.98 -13.60
C ILE A 94 -42.40 -23.17 -13.49
N ASN A 95 -42.88 -24.37 -13.79
CA ASN A 95 -42.10 -25.60 -13.76
C ASN A 95 -41.48 -25.88 -15.15
N LEU A 96 -40.16 -25.78 -15.19
CA LEU A 96 -39.33 -25.92 -16.39
C LEU A 96 -38.60 -27.27 -16.43
N ASN A 97 -38.92 -28.21 -15.54
CA ASN A 97 -38.36 -29.56 -15.59
C ASN A 97 -38.85 -30.34 -16.82
N LYS A 98 -37.91 -31.01 -17.49
CA LYS A 98 -38.14 -31.89 -18.63
C LYS A 98 -38.46 -33.32 -18.14
N VAL A 99 -39.50 -33.95 -18.69
CA VAL A 99 -39.89 -35.33 -18.35
C VAL A 99 -39.69 -36.24 -19.57
N GLY A 100 -38.80 -37.22 -19.44
CA GLY A 100 -38.50 -38.17 -20.52
C GLY A 100 -37.98 -37.48 -21.80
N ASN A 101 -38.54 -37.89 -22.94
CA ASN A 101 -38.09 -37.45 -24.28
C ASN A 101 -38.91 -36.25 -24.82
N GLU A 102 -39.31 -35.32 -23.95
CA GLU A 102 -39.96 -34.07 -24.34
C GLU A 102 -39.06 -33.17 -25.22
N PRO A 103 -39.63 -32.14 -25.89
CA PRO A 103 -38.84 -31.04 -26.45
C PRO A 103 -38.05 -30.30 -25.35
N ASP A 104 -37.04 -29.52 -25.76
CA ASP A 104 -36.34 -28.66 -24.82
C ASP A 104 -37.23 -27.51 -24.31
N ARG A 105 -37.07 -27.20 -23.02
CA ARG A 105 -37.98 -26.34 -22.24
C ARG A 105 -37.69 -24.85 -22.44
N LEU A 106 -36.51 -24.53 -22.95
CA LEU A 106 -36.12 -23.25 -23.52
C LEU A 106 -35.44 -23.52 -24.88
N ALA A 107 -35.71 -22.69 -25.88
CA ALA A 107 -34.99 -22.68 -27.16
C ALA A 107 -34.73 -21.23 -27.59
N LEU A 108 -33.55 -20.98 -28.15
CA LEU A 108 -33.06 -19.66 -28.54
C LEU A 108 -32.58 -19.70 -30.00
N THR A 109 -33.26 -18.99 -30.90
CA THR A 109 -32.93 -18.96 -32.33
C THR A 109 -32.49 -17.56 -32.75
N PRO A 110 -31.19 -17.31 -33.05
CA PRO A 110 -30.72 -16.00 -33.46
C PRO A 110 -31.05 -15.74 -34.94
N VAL A 111 -31.64 -14.58 -35.24
CA VAL A 111 -32.07 -14.17 -36.58
C VAL A 111 -31.57 -12.75 -36.87
N SER A 112 -30.97 -12.52 -38.05
CA SER A 112 -30.58 -11.18 -38.49
C SER A 112 -31.81 -10.43 -39.00
N VAL A 113 -32.11 -9.28 -38.39
CA VAL A 113 -33.22 -8.40 -38.80
C VAL A 113 -32.78 -7.51 -39.96
N ASN A 114 -31.55 -7.01 -39.91
CA ASN A 114 -30.90 -6.30 -41.01
C ASN A 114 -29.36 -6.50 -40.94
N ALA A 115 -28.59 -5.64 -41.62
CA ALA A 115 -27.13 -5.76 -41.69
C ALA A 115 -26.39 -5.41 -40.38
N ASN A 116 -27.06 -4.74 -39.43
CA ASN A 116 -26.49 -4.23 -38.18
C ASN A 116 -27.25 -4.67 -36.93
N GLU A 117 -28.43 -5.28 -37.08
CA GLU A 117 -29.30 -5.66 -35.97
C GLU A 117 -29.81 -7.11 -36.12
N ALA A 118 -29.78 -7.82 -35.00
CA ALA A 118 -30.35 -9.14 -34.82
C ALA A 118 -31.53 -9.13 -33.84
N ARG A 119 -32.23 -10.26 -33.78
CA ARG A 119 -33.13 -10.63 -32.70
C ARG A 119 -32.83 -12.06 -32.26
N LEU A 120 -33.23 -12.39 -31.05
CA LEU A 120 -33.24 -13.75 -30.52
C LEU A 120 -34.71 -14.17 -30.38
N ASP A 121 -35.13 -15.12 -31.21
CA ASP A 121 -36.46 -15.72 -31.10
C ASP A 121 -36.43 -16.73 -29.95
N VAL A 122 -37.10 -16.39 -28.86
CA VAL A 122 -37.15 -17.16 -27.62
C VAL A 122 -38.42 -17.99 -27.59
N THR A 123 -38.29 -19.24 -27.17
CA THR A 123 -39.41 -20.18 -26.99
C THR A 123 -39.26 -20.89 -25.65
N VAL A 124 -40.21 -20.70 -24.74
CA VAL A 124 -40.30 -21.38 -23.44
C VAL A 124 -41.47 -22.37 -23.45
N ARG A 125 -41.26 -23.53 -22.82
CA ARG A 125 -42.30 -24.55 -22.59
C ARG A 125 -42.40 -24.79 -21.10
N ALA A 126 -43.51 -24.34 -20.51
CA ALA A 126 -43.68 -24.29 -19.07
C ALA A 126 -44.92 -25.05 -18.62
N ARG A 127 -44.82 -25.74 -17.49
CA ARG A 127 -45.99 -26.16 -16.70
C ARG A 127 -46.29 -25.05 -15.72
N ILE A 128 -47.51 -24.54 -15.73
CA ILE A 128 -47.86 -23.34 -14.98
C ILE A 128 -48.94 -23.67 -13.95
N LYS A 129 -48.70 -23.27 -12.69
CA LYS A 129 -49.63 -23.46 -11.58
C LYS A 129 -49.71 -22.22 -10.68
N THR A 130 -50.91 -21.82 -10.26
CA THR A 130 -51.09 -20.79 -9.21
C THR A 130 -50.77 -21.31 -7.81
N VAL A 131 -50.04 -20.52 -7.02
CA VAL A 131 -49.83 -20.78 -5.58
C VAL A 131 -51.04 -20.33 -4.76
N ASN A 132 -51.58 -19.16 -5.10
CA ASN A 132 -52.91 -18.68 -4.73
C ASN A 132 -53.59 -18.16 -6.01
N ASP A 133 -54.93 -18.21 -6.10
CA ASP A 133 -55.68 -17.72 -7.25
C ASP A 133 -55.24 -16.30 -7.69
N LEU A 134 -55.18 -16.08 -8.99
CA LEU A 134 -55.03 -14.74 -9.57
C LEU A 134 -56.39 -14.03 -9.51
N GLN A 135 -56.41 -12.79 -9.01
CA GLN A 135 -57.62 -11.98 -8.92
C GLN A 135 -57.65 -10.97 -10.08
N VAL A 136 -58.74 -10.96 -10.84
CA VAL A 136 -58.93 -10.07 -11.99
C VAL A 136 -60.29 -9.37 -11.92
N THR A 137 -60.39 -8.19 -12.51
CA THR A 137 -61.67 -7.46 -12.62
C THR A 137 -62.24 -7.59 -14.04
N PHE A 138 -63.09 -8.60 -14.27
CA PHE A 138 -63.71 -8.82 -15.58
C PHE A 138 -65.11 -8.17 -15.64
N GLN A 139 -65.31 -7.23 -16.58
CA GLN A 139 -66.57 -6.48 -16.76
C GLN A 139 -67.12 -5.82 -15.47
N GLY A 140 -66.24 -5.47 -14.51
CA GLY A 140 -66.63 -4.89 -13.22
C GLY A 140 -67.13 -5.90 -12.19
N GLN A 141 -66.78 -7.18 -12.34
CA GLN A 141 -66.95 -8.25 -11.34
C GLN A 141 -65.57 -8.76 -10.89
N HIS A 142 -65.45 -9.23 -9.66
CA HIS A 142 -64.21 -9.76 -9.13
C HIS A 142 -64.18 -11.29 -9.30
N CYS A 143 -63.31 -11.75 -10.20
CA CYS A 143 -63.11 -13.16 -10.49
C CYS A 143 -61.77 -13.64 -9.93
N THR A 144 -61.73 -14.91 -9.51
CA THR A 144 -60.48 -15.60 -9.15
C THR A 144 -60.17 -16.66 -10.20
N ILE A 145 -58.88 -16.91 -10.47
CA ILE A 145 -58.40 -17.85 -11.48
C ILE A 145 -57.38 -18.79 -10.86
N ASP A 146 -57.70 -20.09 -10.81
CA ASP A 146 -56.77 -21.17 -10.45
C ASP A 146 -56.22 -21.82 -11.73
N LEU A 147 -54.98 -21.47 -12.08
CA LEU A 147 -54.22 -22.06 -13.19
C LEU A 147 -53.55 -23.35 -12.72
N ASP A 148 -53.67 -24.43 -13.50
CA ASP A 148 -52.87 -25.64 -13.37
C ASP A 148 -52.85 -26.38 -14.71
N THR A 149 -51.79 -26.17 -15.51
CA THR A 149 -51.61 -26.84 -16.81
C THR A 149 -51.24 -28.32 -16.69
N THR A 150 -51.29 -28.91 -15.49
CA THR A 150 -51.18 -30.36 -15.29
C THR A 150 -52.51 -31.03 -14.97
N ARG A 151 -53.62 -30.27 -14.95
CA ARG A 151 -54.96 -30.75 -14.59
C ARG A 151 -55.57 -31.66 -15.67
N ASP A 152 -55.36 -31.35 -16.96
CA ASP A 152 -55.70 -32.21 -18.10
C ASP A 152 -54.44 -32.57 -18.91
N ASN A 153 -54.40 -33.79 -19.49
CA ASN A 153 -53.14 -34.42 -19.92
C ASN A 153 -52.72 -34.14 -21.39
N THR A 154 -53.26 -33.11 -22.06
CA THR A 154 -53.15 -32.98 -23.53
C THR A 154 -53.15 -31.55 -24.11
N PRO A 155 -51.97 -30.93 -24.36
CA PRO A 155 -50.65 -31.19 -23.80
C PRO A 155 -50.37 -30.28 -22.59
N PRO A 156 -49.67 -30.74 -21.54
CA PRO A 156 -49.58 -30.00 -20.26
C PRO A 156 -48.62 -28.78 -20.26
N ASP A 157 -48.18 -28.32 -21.44
CA ASP A 157 -47.08 -27.37 -21.60
C ASP A 157 -47.53 -26.09 -22.30
N LEU A 158 -47.67 -25.02 -21.52
CA LEU A 158 -47.89 -23.67 -22.04
C LEU A 158 -46.69 -23.22 -22.88
N LEU A 159 -46.97 -22.67 -24.05
CA LEU A 159 -45.97 -22.18 -25.01
C LEU A 159 -45.90 -20.65 -24.95
N ILE A 160 -44.81 -20.14 -24.40
CA ILE A 160 -44.51 -18.70 -24.36
C ILE A 160 -43.44 -18.42 -25.42
N THR A 161 -43.70 -17.51 -26.35
CA THR A 161 -42.71 -17.07 -27.36
C THR A 161 -42.54 -15.58 -27.30
N THR A 162 -41.31 -15.07 -27.40
CA THR A 162 -41.02 -13.62 -27.44
C THR A 162 -39.81 -13.33 -28.32
N GLN A 163 -39.77 -12.14 -28.93
CA GLN A 163 -38.67 -11.69 -29.78
C GLN A 163 -37.84 -10.66 -29.03
N ILE A 164 -36.66 -11.09 -28.56
CA ILE A 164 -35.69 -10.18 -27.94
C ILE A 164 -34.92 -9.48 -29.05
N LEU A 165 -35.28 -8.22 -29.34
CA LEU A 165 -34.60 -7.37 -30.30
C LEU A 165 -33.28 -6.85 -29.72
N LEU A 166 -32.23 -6.78 -30.55
CA LEU A 166 -30.89 -6.31 -30.19
C LEU A 166 -30.53 -5.07 -31.04
N GLN A 167 -31.35 -4.03 -30.92
CA GLN A 167 -31.34 -2.84 -31.77
C GLN A 167 -30.23 -1.85 -31.38
N GLN A 168 -29.86 -0.94 -32.26
CA GLN A 168 -28.92 0.14 -31.94
C GLN A 168 -29.68 1.40 -31.48
N ASP A 169 -29.45 1.85 -30.24
CA ASP A 169 -30.08 3.06 -29.73
C ASP A 169 -29.47 4.31 -30.39
N ALA A 170 -30.32 5.12 -31.03
CA ALA A 170 -29.91 6.29 -31.79
C ALA A 170 -29.44 7.49 -30.94
N THR A 171 -29.59 7.43 -29.61
CA THR A 171 -29.17 8.47 -28.66
C THR A 171 -27.80 8.14 -28.07
N THR A 172 -27.62 6.91 -27.59
CA THR A 172 -26.43 6.46 -26.84
C THR A 172 -25.41 5.70 -27.68
N GLY A 173 -25.83 5.15 -28.83
CA GLY A 173 -25.04 4.25 -29.68
C GLY A 173 -24.94 2.81 -29.15
N THR A 174 -25.56 2.49 -28.02
CA THR A 174 -25.48 1.14 -27.41
C THR A 174 -26.46 0.15 -28.04
N THR A 175 -26.17 -1.14 -27.92
CA THR A 175 -27.13 -2.19 -28.24
C THR A 175 -28.20 -2.22 -27.17
N LYS A 176 -29.42 -1.83 -27.53
CA LYS A 176 -30.60 -1.92 -26.68
C LYS A 176 -31.21 -3.32 -26.81
N ILE A 177 -31.45 -3.96 -25.67
CA ILE A 177 -32.28 -5.15 -25.56
C ILE A 177 -33.74 -4.70 -25.40
N THR A 178 -34.66 -5.27 -26.16
CA THR A 178 -36.10 -5.05 -25.96
C THR A 178 -36.87 -6.32 -26.29
N ALA A 179 -37.59 -6.87 -25.32
CA ALA A 179 -38.59 -7.91 -25.57
C ALA A 179 -39.79 -7.29 -26.31
N SER A 180 -40.32 -8.03 -27.27
CA SER A 180 -41.40 -7.61 -28.15
C SER A 180 -42.13 -8.81 -28.72
N ASN A 181 -43.41 -8.63 -29.09
CA ASN A 181 -44.24 -9.69 -29.67
C ASN A 181 -44.29 -10.93 -28.76
N THR A 182 -44.28 -10.72 -27.44
CA THR A 182 -44.53 -11.79 -26.47
C THR A 182 -45.93 -12.35 -26.71
N GLN A 183 -46.03 -13.68 -26.83
CA GLN A 183 -47.27 -14.42 -27.07
C GLN A 183 -47.32 -15.63 -26.14
N VAL A 184 -48.46 -15.82 -25.47
CA VAL A 184 -48.73 -16.97 -24.62
C VAL A 184 -49.80 -17.82 -25.30
N SER A 185 -49.50 -19.10 -25.52
CA SER A 185 -50.32 -20.00 -26.33
C SER A 185 -50.33 -21.42 -25.78
N GLN A 186 -51.24 -22.26 -26.28
CA GLN A 186 -51.45 -23.63 -25.77
C GLN A 186 -51.95 -23.66 -24.31
N LEU A 187 -52.80 -22.70 -23.95
CA LEU A 187 -53.71 -22.79 -22.78
C LEU A 187 -55.09 -23.24 -23.28
N ASP A 188 -55.69 -24.24 -22.66
CA ASP A 188 -57.06 -24.70 -22.93
C ASP A 188 -58.02 -24.49 -21.72
N SER A 189 -59.27 -24.94 -21.85
CA SER A 189 -60.32 -24.74 -20.84
C SER A 189 -60.32 -25.73 -19.66
N GLY A 190 -59.46 -26.75 -19.67
CA GLY A 190 -59.17 -27.64 -18.53
C GLY A 190 -58.01 -27.13 -17.68
N ASP A 191 -57.10 -26.34 -18.26
CA ASP A 191 -55.95 -25.72 -17.59
C ASP A 191 -56.31 -24.70 -16.51
N TYR A 192 -57.54 -24.16 -16.48
CA TYR A 192 -57.95 -23.18 -15.47
C TYR A 192 -59.34 -23.42 -14.89
N SER A 193 -59.55 -22.99 -13.64
CA SER A 193 -60.89 -22.90 -13.02
C SER A 193 -61.16 -21.47 -12.52
N LEU A 194 -62.45 -21.10 -12.48
CA LEU A 194 -62.91 -19.72 -12.22
C LEU A 194 -63.74 -19.66 -10.93
N GLY A 195 -63.31 -18.82 -9.99
CA GLY A 195 -64.01 -18.49 -8.76
C GLY A 195 -64.41 -17.00 -8.69
N GLY A 196 -64.77 -16.54 -7.49
CA GLY A 196 -65.24 -15.16 -7.25
C GLY A 196 -66.76 -14.99 -7.42
N ASP A 197 -67.17 -13.86 -8.00
CA ASP A 197 -68.58 -13.46 -8.12
C ASP A 197 -69.44 -14.49 -8.90
N ILE A 198 -70.77 -14.42 -8.70
CA ILE A 198 -71.71 -15.35 -9.34
C ILE A 198 -71.71 -15.26 -10.88
N LEU A 199 -71.28 -14.12 -11.43
CA LEU A 199 -71.07 -13.93 -12.87
C LEU A 199 -69.79 -14.61 -13.40
N CYS A 200 -68.76 -14.76 -12.55
CA CYS A 200 -67.53 -15.49 -12.88
C CYS A 200 -67.79 -17.00 -12.89
N THR A 201 -68.51 -17.51 -11.88
CA THR A 201 -68.81 -18.94 -11.70
C THR A 201 -69.91 -19.48 -12.62
N LEU A 202 -70.89 -18.66 -13.04
CA LEU A 202 -71.78 -18.97 -14.17
C LEU A 202 -71.10 -18.79 -15.55
N GLY A 203 -69.85 -18.30 -15.55
CA GLY A 203 -69.16 -17.72 -16.71
C GLY A 203 -68.11 -18.60 -17.38
N GLY A 204 -68.13 -19.93 -17.21
CA GLY A 204 -67.20 -20.88 -17.86
C GLY A 204 -67.26 -20.95 -19.40
N VAL A 205 -67.97 -20.01 -20.04
CA VAL A 205 -68.07 -19.80 -21.50
C VAL A 205 -67.76 -18.33 -21.88
N LEU A 206 -67.50 -17.46 -20.89
CA LEU A 206 -67.40 -15.99 -21.06
C LEU A 206 -65.99 -15.43 -20.87
N ILE A 207 -65.12 -16.09 -20.09
CA ILE A 207 -63.69 -15.77 -20.01
C ILE A 207 -62.93 -16.80 -20.87
N PRO A 208 -62.53 -16.46 -22.10
CA PRO A 208 -61.77 -17.36 -22.96
C PRO A 208 -60.32 -17.47 -22.49
N ALA A 209 -59.65 -18.57 -22.86
CA ALA A 209 -58.21 -18.76 -22.61
C ALA A 209 -57.36 -17.58 -23.11
N SER A 210 -57.77 -16.92 -24.21
CA SER A 210 -57.09 -15.73 -24.73
C SER A 210 -57.06 -14.56 -23.75
N PHE A 211 -58.12 -14.33 -22.96
CA PHE A 211 -58.10 -13.27 -21.95
C PHE A 211 -57.04 -13.54 -20.88
N ILE A 212 -56.82 -14.81 -20.53
CA ILE A 212 -55.77 -15.20 -19.58
C ILE A 212 -54.39 -15.06 -20.23
N GLN A 213 -54.25 -15.41 -21.52
CA GLN A 213 -53.02 -15.20 -22.30
C GLN A 213 -52.64 -13.71 -22.38
N ASP A 214 -53.58 -12.84 -22.76
CA ASP A 214 -53.41 -11.37 -22.82
C ASP A 214 -52.90 -10.79 -21.47
N GLN A 215 -53.40 -11.32 -20.35
CA GLN A 215 -53.02 -10.88 -18.99
C GLN A 215 -51.65 -11.41 -18.51
N LEU A 216 -51.09 -12.42 -19.18
CA LEU A 216 -49.76 -12.97 -18.90
C LEU A 216 -48.68 -12.34 -19.80
N GLU A 217 -49.01 -11.98 -21.05
CA GLU A 217 -48.07 -11.44 -22.03
C GLU A 217 -47.40 -10.14 -21.57
N GLY A 218 -48.18 -9.16 -21.11
CA GLY A 218 -47.67 -7.86 -20.65
C GLY A 218 -46.65 -7.96 -19.50
N PRO A 219 -46.99 -8.58 -18.36
CA PRO A 219 -46.07 -8.73 -17.23
C PRO A 219 -44.77 -9.49 -17.57
N ILE A 220 -44.81 -10.42 -18.53
CA ILE A 220 -43.60 -11.12 -19.00
C ILE A 220 -42.73 -10.19 -19.85
N GLU A 221 -43.31 -9.42 -20.78
CA GLU A 221 -42.57 -8.46 -21.61
C GLU A 221 -41.97 -7.33 -20.76
N ASP A 222 -42.72 -6.80 -19.79
CA ASP A 222 -42.25 -5.78 -18.85
C ASP A 222 -41.11 -6.29 -17.94
N ALA A 223 -41.21 -7.52 -17.41
CA ALA A 223 -40.15 -8.10 -16.58
C ALA A 223 -38.82 -8.28 -17.35
N ILE A 224 -38.89 -8.77 -18.60
CA ILE A 224 -37.68 -8.91 -19.44
C ILE A 224 -37.09 -7.54 -19.80
N ASN A 225 -37.93 -6.54 -20.05
CA ASN A 225 -37.50 -5.18 -20.37
C ASN A 225 -36.88 -4.48 -19.15
N GLY A 226 -37.49 -4.56 -17.97
CA GLY A 226 -36.95 -4.00 -16.72
C GLY A 226 -35.59 -4.61 -16.33
N ALA A 227 -35.42 -5.92 -16.47
CA ALA A 227 -34.19 -6.66 -16.18
C ALA A 227 -32.99 -6.36 -17.14
N THR A 228 -33.05 -5.26 -17.88
CA THR A 228 -31.97 -4.76 -18.75
C THR A 228 -31.60 -3.29 -18.47
N CYS A 229 -32.32 -2.61 -17.58
CA CYS A 229 -32.05 -1.24 -17.18
C CYS A 229 -30.83 -1.15 -16.25
N LYS A 230 -29.98 -0.13 -16.43
CA LYS A 230 -28.83 0.12 -15.55
C LYS A 230 -29.31 0.57 -14.17
N SER A 231 -28.83 -0.10 -13.12
CA SER A 231 -29.16 0.23 -11.73
C SER A 231 -28.35 1.41 -11.18
N CYS A 232 -28.89 2.06 -10.14
CA CYS A 232 -28.27 3.20 -9.45
C CYS A 232 -28.90 3.46 -8.08
N ASP A 233 -28.14 4.09 -7.19
CA ASP A 233 -28.66 4.80 -6.02
C ASP A 233 -28.79 6.32 -6.30
N SER A 234 -27.96 6.84 -7.20
CA SER A 234 -27.86 8.25 -7.59
C SER A 234 -27.60 8.41 -9.10
N VAL A 235 -27.74 9.64 -9.63
CA VAL A 235 -27.44 9.91 -11.06
C VAL A 235 -25.95 9.72 -11.39
N ALA A 236 -25.05 9.81 -10.40
CA ALA A 236 -23.61 9.61 -10.62
C ALA A 236 -23.29 8.15 -11.00
N ASP A 237 -23.93 7.19 -10.35
CA ASP A 237 -23.71 5.74 -10.54
C ASP A 237 -24.06 5.28 -11.96
N CYS A 238 -24.90 6.05 -12.66
CA CYS A 238 -25.21 5.83 -14.07
C CYS A 238 -23.98 5.99 -14.99
N SER A 239 -22.90 6.68 -14.58
CA SER A 239 -21.62 6.79 -15.31
C SER A 239 -21.76 7.17 -16.80
N SER A 240 -22.81 7.91 -17.17
CA SER A 240 -23.18 8.12 -18.58
C SER A 240 -23.75 9.51 -18.82
N PRO A 241 -23.27 10.26 -19.83
CA PRO A 241 -23.66 11.65 -20.09
C PRO A 241 -25.11 11.80 -20.58
N PHE A 242 -25.83 10.70 -20.76
CA PHE A 242 -27.23 10.65 -21.18
C PHE A 242 -28.22 10.43 -20.02
N ALA A 243 -27.73 10.05 -18.83
CA ALA A 243 -28.56 9.86 -17.65
C ALA A 243 -28.95 11.21 -17.05
N THR A 244 -30.23 11.39 -16.73
CA THR A 244 -30.77 12.63 -16.15
C THR A 244 -31.47 12.44 -14.81
N ALA A 245 -31.84 11.21 -14.47
CA ALA A 245 -32.42 10.86 -13.18
C ALA A 245 -32.05 9.41 -12.80
N CYS A 246 -32.02 9.14 -11.50
CA CYS A 246 -32.11 7.79 -10.94
C CYS A 246 -33.50 7.69 -10.31
N THR A 247 -34.33 6.74 -10.73
CA THR A 247 -35.74 6.69 -10.34
C THR A 247 -36.20 5.25 -10.20
N GLY A 248 -36.57 4.86 -8.98
CA GLY A 248 -36.92 3.46 -8.67
C GLY A 248 -35.72 2.51 -8.65
N GLY A 249 -34.50 3.02 -8.44
CA GLY A 249 -33.26 2.24 -8.55
C GLY A 249 -32.71 2.11 -9.97
N GLU A 250 -33.33 2.76 -10.97
CA GLU A 250 -32.93 2.69 -12.38
C GLU A 250 -32.51 4.04 -12.96
N CYS A 251 -31.45 4.02 -13.78
CA CYS A 251 -30.99 5.15 -14.57
C CYS A 251 -31.99 5.50 -15.68
N LYS A 252 -32.44 6.75 -15.75
CA LYS A 252 -33.39 7.24 -16.77
C LYS A 252 -32.77 8.31 -17.67
N LEU A 253 -33.05 8.20 -18.96
CA LEU A 253 -32.82 9.21 -19.99
C LEU A 253 -33.78 10.40 -19.81
N SER A 254 -33.50 11.51 -20.50
CA SER A 254 -34.35 12.72 -20.50
C SER A 254 -35.78 12.50 -21.04
N SER A 255 -36.00 11.40 -21.76
CA SER A 255 -37.31 10.93 -22.24
C SER A 255 -38.11 10.13 -21.20
N GLY A 256 -37.53 9.82 -20.03
CA GLY A 256 -38.09 8.93 -19.03
C GLY A 256 -37.86 7.43 -19.29
N ALA A 257 -37.37 7.05 -20.48
CA ALA A 257 -36.96 5.69 -20.78
C ALA A 257 -35.72 5.29 -19.95
N CYS A 258 -35.58 4.02 -19.58
CA CYS A 258 -34.38 3.58 -18.87
C CYS A 258 -33.14 3.54 -19.79
N LEU A 259 -31.98 3.82 -19.20
CA LEU A 259 -30.67 3.67 -19.84
C LEU A 259 -30.26 2.19 -19.80
N GLN A 260 -29.79 1.67 -20.94
CA GLN A 260 -29.21 0.34 -21.03
C GLN A 260 -27.74 0.46 -21.46
N GLU A 261 -26.84 0.02 -20.58
CA GLU A 261 -25.41 -0.14 -20.87
C GLU A 261 -25.00 -1.56 -20.46
N LEU A 262 -24.59 -2.32 -21.46
CA LEU A 262 -24.38 -3.76 -21.41
C LEU A 262 -22.89 -4.08 -21.56
N GLY A 263 -22.16 -4.01 -20.45
CA GLY A 263 -20.70 -4.18 -20.41
C GLY A 263 -20.04 -3.31 -19.32
N LEU A 264 -18.74 -3.05 -19.49
CA LEU A 264 -17.95 -2.30 -18.51
C LEU A 264 -18.07 -0.80 -18.76
N ASN A 265 -18.37 -0.02 -17.72
CA ASN A 265 -18.32 1.44 -17.74
C ASN A 265 -17.99 1.90 -16.31
N GLY A 266 -16.77 2.39 -16.10
CA GLY A 266 -16.29 2.78 -14.77
C GLY A 266 -14.85 3.28 -14.76
N ARG A 267 -14.48 3.86 -13.63
CA ARG A 267 -13.14 4.34 -13.30
C ARG A 267 -12.40 3.32 -12.47
N LEU A 268 -11.27 2.83 -12.98
CA LEU A 268 -10.31 2.03 -12.23
C LEU A 268 -9.27 2.94 -11.56
N ARG A 269 -8.88 2.62 -10.32
CA ARG A 269 -7.79 3.30 -9.60
C ARG A 269 -6.63 2.36 -9.31
N GLY A 270 -5.41 2.91 -9.37
CA GLY A 270 -4.20 2.20 -8.93
C GLY A 270 -4.26 1.78 -7.46
N SER A 271 -4.94 2.55 -6.60
CA SER A 271 -5.16 2.23 -5.19
C SER A 271 -6.03 0.99 -4.96
N GLY A 272 -6.74 0.51 -5.99
CA GLY A 272 -7.40 -0.80 -6.00
C GLY A 272 -6.56 -1.86 -6.72
N ILE A 273 -6.13 -1.57 -7.96
CA ILE A 273 -5.42 -2.55 -8.81
C ILE A 273 -4.06 -2.95 -8.24
N PHE A 274 -3.29 -1.99 -7.76
CA PHE A 274 -1.90 -2.16 -7.31
C PHE A 274 -1.76 -2.08 -5.80
N ALA A 275 -2.84 -2.27 -5.03
CA ALA A 275 -2.84 -2.13 -3.57
C ALA A 275 -1.76 -2.96 -2.85
N SER A 276 -1.39 -4.12 -3.42
CA SER A 276 -0.33 -5.01 -2.91
C SER A 276 1.08 -4.65 -3.37
N LEU A 277 1.24 -3.92 -4.47
CA LEU A 277 2.53 -3.61 -5.12
C LEU A 277 2.99 -2.16 -4.87
N SER A 278 2.04 -1.24 -4.85
CA SER A 278 2.24 0.20 -4.77
C SER A 278 1.07 0.82 -3.98
N PRO A 279 1.03 0.63 -2.64
CA PRO A 279 0.01 1.21 -1.79
C PRO A 279 -0.06 2.74 -1.98
N GLY A 280 -1.28 3.27 -2.15
CA GLY A 280 -1.50 4.71 -2.27
C GLY A 280 -1.45 5.32 -3.68
N THR A 281 -1.22 4.54 -4.76
CA THR A 281 -1.29 5.08 -6.14
C THR A 281 -2.65 5.71 -6.44
N THR A 282 -2.71 7.05 -6.53
CA THR A 282 -3.94 7.81 -6.80
C THR A 282 -4.38 7.77 -8.26
N GLY A 283 -3.44 7.54 -9.19
CA GLY A 283 -3.64 7.50 -10.63
C GLY A 283 -4.73 6.52 -11.09
N ALA A 284 -5.43 6.90 -12.15
CA ALA A 284 -6.70 6.27 -12.52
C ALA A 284 -6.96 6.28 -14.03
N LEU A 285 -7.85 5.39 -14.46
CA LEU A 285 -8.18 5.08 -15.83
C LEU A 285 -9.69 4.92 -15.98
N ASP A 286 -10.31 5.73 -16.85
CA ASP A 286 -11.72 5.59 -17.20
C ASP A 286 -11.84 4.58 -18.35
N ILE A 287 -12.58 3.49 -18.15
CA ILE A 287 -12.83 2.44 -19.15
C ILE A 287 -14.31 2.42 -19.54
N TYR A 288 -14.55 2.25 -20.83
CA TYR A 288 -15.86 1.99 -21.41
C TYR A 288 -15.73 0.88 -22.47
N GLU A 289 -16.39 -0.25 -22.27
CA GLU A 289 -16.47 -1.37 -23.21
C GLU A 289 -17.87 -1.99 -23.12
N VAL A 290 -18.79 -1.46 -23.94
CA VAL A 290 -20.25 -1.68 -23.83
C VAL A 290 -20.84 -2.11 -25.17
N ALA A 291 -21.69 -3.14 -25.21
CA ALA A 291 -22.29 -3.64 -26.44
C ALA A 291 -22.91 -2.52 -27.31
N GLY A 292 -22.59 -2.52 -28.62
CA GLY A 292 -22.98 -1.47 -29.57
C GLY A 292 -22.17 -1.52 -30.87
N GLY A 293 -22.63 -0.78 -31.89
CA GLY A 293 -22.08 -0.82 -33.25
C GLY A 293 -22.71 -1.89 -34.16
N TYR A 294 -22.95 -3.11 -33.66
CA TYR A 294 -23.81 -4.11 -34.32
C TYR A 294 -24.27 -5.26 -33.41
N SER A 295 -25.35 -5.92 -33.85
CA SER A 295 -25.67 -7.31 -33.54
C SER A 295 -26.06 -8.04 -34.85
N ILE A 296 -25.56 -9.26 -35.09
CA ILE A 296 -25.91 -10.06 -36.27
C ILE A 296 -26.00 -11.55 -35.91
N ALA A 297 -26.92 -12.26 -36.56
CA ALA A 297 -26.97 -13.72 -36.53
C ALA A 297 -26.31 -14.30 -37.79
N THR A 298 -25.31 -15.14 -37.58
CA THR A 298 -24.51 -15.79 -38.63
C THR A 298 -24.21 -17.22 -38.21
N ASN A 299 -24.20 -18.19 -39.14
CA ASN A 299 -23.87 -19.59 -38.83
C ASN A 299 -24.66 -20.18 -37.64
N SER A 300 -25.94 -19.79 -37.51
CA SER A 300 -26.88 -20.11 -36.41
C SER A 300 -26.45 -19.66 -35.00
N GLY A 301 -25.43 -18.81 -34.89
CA GLY A 301 -24.97 -18.18 -33.64
C GLY A 301 -25.10 -16.65 -33.70
N LEU A 302 -24.88 -15.99 -32.57
CA LEU A 302 -24.97 -14.55 -32.41
C LEU A 302 -23.57 -13.93 -32.37
N SER A 303 -23.36 -12.85 -33.11
CA SER A 303 -22.16 -12.01 -33.06
C SER A 303 -22.53 -10.58 -32.72
N LEU A 304 -21.73 -9.94 -31.86
CA LEU A 304 -21.99 -8.63 -31.29
C LEU A 304 -20.75 -7.76 -31.39
N GLY A 305 -20.93 -6.49 -31.73
CA GLY A 305 -19.93 -5.45 -31.54
C GLY A 305 -20.05 -4.83 -30.15
N MET A 306 -18.96 -4.22 -29.70
CA MET A 306 -18.92 -3.37 -28.52
C MET A 306 -18.30 -2.00 -28.88
N LEU A 307 -18.76 -0.97 -28.18
CA LEU A 307 -18.19 0.36 -28.15
C LEU A 307 -17.12 0.39 -27.06
N GLY A 308 -15.85 0.46 -27.47
CA GLY A 308 -14.70 0.57 -26.57
C GLY A 308 -14.21 2.00 -26.42
N GLY A 309 -13.32 2.25 -25.46
CA GLY A 309 -12.68 3.53 -25.22
C GLY A 309 -12.04 3.59 -23.83
N MET A 310 -10.86 4.20 -23.73
CA MET A 310 -10.21 4.46 -22.44
C MET A 310 -9.66 5.89 -22.38
N LEU A 311 -9.76 6.54 -21.22
CA LEU A 311 -9.37 7.94 -21.02
C LEU A 311 -8.62 8.14 -19.68
N PRO A 312 -7.71 9.13 -19.60
CA PRO A 312 -7.05 9.50 -18.35
C PRO A 312 -8.06 9.80 -17.23
N GLY A 313 -8.10 8.97 -16.20
CA GLY A 313 -8.99 9.13 -15.05
C GLY A 313 -8.36 9.89 -13.88
N GLY A 314 -7.02 9.87 -13.78
CA GLY A 314 -6.28 10.55 -12.72
C GLY A 314 -6.40 12.08 -12.73
N ALA A 315 -6.10 12.69 -11.60
CA ALA A 315 -5.87 14.13 -11.49
C ALA A 315 -4.50 14.50 -12.11
N PRO A 316 -4.27 15.78 -12.49
CA PRO A 316 -2.99 16.20 -13.06
C PRO A 316 -1.75 15.90 -12.19
N ARG A 317 -1.93 15.80 -10.86
CA ARG A 317 -0.89 15.43 -9.88
C ARG A 317 -0.50 13.95 -9.88
N ASP A 318 -1.30 13.08 -10.50
CA ASP A 318 -1.07 11.64 -10.49
C ASP A 318 -0.09 11.23 -11.60
N LYS A 319 0.11 12.09 -12.60
CA LYS A 319 1.06 11.89 -13.70
C LYS A 319 2.49 12.26 -13.28
N CYS A 320 3.43 11.45 -13.72
CA CYS A 320 4.86 11.50 -13.36
C CYS A 320 5.81 11.67 -14.56
N GLY A 321 5.25 11.82 -15.77
CA GLY A 321 5.99 11.97 -17.02
C GLY A 321 5.40 13.06 -17.94
N PRO A 322 6.10 13.43 -19.02
CA PRO A 322 5.64 14.47 -19.96
C PRO A 322 4.25 14.19 -20.56
N PRO A 323 3.40 15.19 -20.81
CA PRO A 323 2.08 14.97 -21.40
C PRO A 323 2.12 14.24 -22.75
N ALA A 324 1.34 13.17 -22.90
CA ALA A 324 1.28 12.38 -24.13
C ALA A 324 0.21 12.87 -25.12
N THR A 325 0.36 12.48 -26.39
CA THR A 325 -0.70 12.64 -27.41
C THR A 325 -1.59 11.40 -27.42
N ALA A 326 -2.91 11.59 -27.41
CA ALA A 326 -3.87 10.49 -27.51
C ALA A 326 -3.75 9.72 -28.84
N PRO A 327 -4.05 8.40 -28.88
CA PRO A 327 -4.12 7.62 -30.11
C PRO A 327 -5.09 8.23 -31.12
N THR A 328 -4.77 8.12 -32.41
CA THR A 328 -5.69 8.53 -33.48
C THR A 328 -6.86 7.54 -33.58
N PRO A 329 -8.13 7.98 -33.52
CA PRO A 329 -9.29 7.10 -33.68
C PRO A 329 -9.24 6.30 -34.98
N VAL A 330 -9.38 4.97 -34.86
CA VAL A 330 -9.38 4.03 -36.00
C VAL A 330 -10.79 3.52 -36.31
N SER A 331 -11.03 3.16 -37.57
CA SER A 331 -12.25 2.48 -38.01
C SER A 331 -12.03 0.97 -37.96
N ILE A 332 -12.72 0.29 -37.04
CA ILE A 332 -12.45 -1.11 -36.71
C ILE A 332 -13.42 -2.02 -37.50
N PRO A 333 -12.92 -2.91 -38.38
CA PRO A 333 -13.79 -3.80 -39.16
C PRO A 333 -14.35 -4.94 -38.30
N ARG A 334 -15.47 -5.53 -38.75
CA ARG A 334 -15.99 -6.78 -38.15
C ARG A 334 -15.07 -7.94 -38.53
N SER A 335 -14.51 -8.60 -37.54
CA SER A 335 -13.70 -9.82 -37.70
C SER A 335 -14.50 -10.94 -38.34
N THR A 336 -13.86 -11.75 -39.18
CA THR A 336 -14.48 -13.00 -39.67
C THR A 336 -14.37 -14.13 -38.64
N VAL A 337 -13.37 -14.08 -37.75
CA VAL A 337 -13.15 -15.06 -36.68
C VAL A 337 -14.31 -15.00 -35.67
N PHE A 338 -14.68 -13.80 -35.21
CA PHE A 338 -15.82 -13.60 -34.30
C PHE A 338 -17.20 -13.66 -35.01
N GLN A 339 -17.26 -14.25 -36.21
CA GLN A 339 -18.48 -14.69 -36.92
C GLN A 339 -18.50 -16.20 -37.23
N GLY A 340 -17.40 -16.92 -36.96
CA GLY A 340 -17.30 -18.37 -37.12
C GLY A 340 -17.85 -19.14 -35.92
N ASN A 341 -17.86 -20.47 -36.03
CA ASN A 341 -18.11 -21.40 -34.91
C ASN A 341 -16.85 -22.23 -34.57
N GLN A 342 -15.73 -21.94 -35.22
CA GLN A 342 -14.49 -22.70 -35.12
C GLN A 342 -13.26 -21.80 -35.17
N PHE A 343 -12.23 -22.17 -34.43
CA PHE A 343 -10.89 -21.59 -34.49
C PHE A 343 -9.87 -22.73 -34.61
N ASN A 344 -8.93 -22.64 -35.56
CA ASN A 344 -7.97 -23.73 -35.87
C ASN A 344 -8.62 -25.13 -36.01
N ALA A 345 -9.78 -25.18 -36.68
CA ALA A 345 -10.64 -26.37 -36.85
C ALA A 345 -11.20 -27.00 -35.55
N GLN A 346 -11.02 -26.36 -34.39
CA GLN A 346 -11.69 -26.72 -33.14
C GLN A 346 -12.97 -25.91 -32.96
N ASN A 347 -14.05 -26.55 -32.49
CA ASN A 347 -15.26 -25.84 -32.05
C ASN A 347 -14.99 -25.06 -30.76
N PHE A 348 -15.72 -23.98 -30.55
CA PHE A 348 -15.80 -23.26 -29.28
C PHE A 348 -17.25 -22.82 -29.01
N ASP A 349 -17.58 -22.51 -27.76
CA ASP A 349 -18.89 -21.96 -27.39
C ASP A 349 -18.90 -20.43 -27.43
N VAL A 350 -17.96 -19.81 -26.71
CA VAL A 350 -17.84 -18.36 -26.62
C VAL A 350 -16.47 -17.93 -27.12
N ALA A 351 -16.41 -16.83 -27.86
CA ALA A 351 -15.16 -16.14 -28.12
C ALA A 351 -15.30 -14.63 -27.90
N PHE A 352 -14.22 -14.01 -27.44
CA PHE A 352 -14.09 -12.58 -27.22
C PHE A 352 -12.84 -12.09 -27.95
N GLY A 353 -12.96 -10.96 -28.65
CA GLY A 353 -11.88 -10.31 -29.35
C GLY A 353 -11.75 -8.86 -28.93
N LEU A 354 -10.57 -8.44 -28.44
CA LEU A 354 -10.25 -7.05 -28.13
C LEU A 354 -9.29 -6.48 -29.18
N HIS A 355 -9.67 -5.40 -29.86
CA HIS A 355 -8.86 -4.77 -30.90
C HIS A 355 -7.64 -4.05 -30.32
N LYS A 356 -6.49 -4.09 -31.00
CA LYS A 356 -5.23 -3.51 -30.52
C LYS A 356 -5.30 -2.00 -30.26
N SER A 357 -6.26 -1.28 -30.82
CA SER A 357 -6.47 0.14 -30.46
C SER A 357 -6.82 0.31 -29.00
N GLN A 358 -7.60 -0.59 -28.39
CA GLN A 358 -7.89 -0.53 -26.96
C GLN A 358 -6.65 -0.76 -26.08
N LEU A 359 -5.63 -1.46 -26.60
CA LEU A 359 -4.33 -1.59 -25.94
C LEU A 359 -3.48 -0.31 -26.08
N ALA A 360 -3.62 0.43 -27.18
CA ALA A 360 -3.04 1.76 -27.34
C ALA A 360 -3.76 2.82 -26.48
N ASP A 361 -5.09 2.71 -26.36
CA ASP A 361 -5.92 3.56 -25.51
C ASP A 361 -5.58 3.29 -24.03
N LEU A 362 -5.48 2.02 -23.61
CA LEU A 362 -4.98 1.60 -22.30
C LEU A 362 -3.59 2.16 -22.00
N ALA A 363 -2.65 2.03 -22.95
CA ALA A 363 -1.29 2.52 -22.78
C ALA A 363 -1.24 4.04 -22.61
N TYR A 364 -1.95 4.79 -23.46
CA TYR A 364 -2.01 6.25 -23.37
C TYR A 364 -2.73 6.73 -22.10
N ALA A 365 -3.91 6.18 -21.81
CA ALA A 365 -4.75 6.64 -20.73
C ALA A 365 -4.22 6.23 -19.36
N GLY A 366 -3.65 5.03 -19.24
CA GLY A 366 -2.93 4.60 -18.03
C GLY A 366 -1.63 5.36 -17.79
N TYR A 367 -0.96 5.81 -18.86
CA TYR A 367 0.18 6.72 -18.77
C TYR A 367 -0.25 8.14 -18.33
N ASP A 368 -1.13 8.79 -19.10
CA ASP A 368 -1.40 10.21 -18.94
C ASP A 368 -2.33 10.50 -17.73
N GLY A 369 -3.06 9.47 -17.27
CA GLY A 369 -3.84 9.43 -16.04
C GLY A 369 -3.08 8.89 -14.81
N GLY A 370 -1.77 8.65 -14.92
CA GLY A 370 -0.91 8.32 -13.76
C GLY A 370 -1.01 6.89 -13.22
N LEU A 371 -1.78 6.00 -13.85
CA LEU A 371 -1.95 4.62 -13.39
C LEU A 371 -0.63 3.82 -13.37
N PHE A 372 0.33 4.16 -14.24
CA PHE A 372 1.66 3.53 -14.27
C PHE A 372 2.72 4.24 -13.41
N CYS A 373 2.35 5.27 -12.65
CA CYS A 373 3.24 6.00 -11.74
C CYS A 373 3.29 5.30 -10.37
N LEU A 374 4.00 4.17 -10.31
CA LEU A 374 4.04 3.28 -9.14
C LEU A 374 5.17 3.67 -8.16
N THR A 375 4.99 3.37 -6.87
CA THR A 375 5.99 3.53 -5.81
C THR A 375 6.03 2.26 -4.96
N ILE A 376 7.12 1.50 -5.06
CA ILE A 376 7.29 0.22 -4.36
C ILE A 376 8.22 0.45 -3.16
N GLY A 377 7.76 0.16 -1.95
CA GLY A 377 8.52 0.39 -0.71
C GLY A 377 9.06 -0.89 -0.05
N SER A 378 9.85 -0.72 1.01
CA SER A 378 10.34 -1.81 1.87
C SER A 378 9.24 -2.70 2.45
N SER A 379 8.03 -2.16 2.65
CA SER A 379 6.84 -2.90 3.08
C SER A 379 6.26 -3.85 2.02
N THR A 380 6.57 -3.62 0.74
CA THR A 380 6.24 -4.54 -0.37
C THR A 380 7.38 -5.51 -0.65
N VAL A 381 8.63 -5.05 -0.52
CA VAL A 381 9.85 -5.79 -0.84
C VAL A 381 10.87 -5.51 0.26
N ALA A 382 11.01 -6.43 1.23
CA ALA A 382 11.90 -6.25 2.39
C ALA A 382 13.37 -5.98 2.01
N GLN A 383 13.80 -6.48 0.83
CA GLN A 383 15.12 -6.25 0.25
C GLN A 383 15.35 -4.80 -0.23
N LEU A 384 14.34 -3.92 -0.23
CA LEU A 384 14.51 -2.48 -0.45
C LEU A 384 14.96 -1.78 0.83
N SER A 385 16.22 -2.01 1.19
CA SER A 385 16.90 -1.41 2.33
C SER A 385 18.28 -0.88 1.96
N THR A 386 18.75 0.13 2.68
CA THR A 386 20.10 0.68 2.45
C THR A 386 21.18 -0.35 2.69
N SER A 387 21.01 -1.29 3.64
CA SER A 387 21.96 -2.39 3.84
C SER A 387 22.07 -3.30 2.61
N THR A 388 20.96 -3.67 2.00
CA THR A 388 20.94 -4.55 0.81
C THR A 388 21.55 -3.83 -0.40
N ILE A 389 21.22 -2.56 -0.62
CA ILE A 389 21.75 -1.78 -1.74
C ILE A 389 23.20 -1.30 -1.46
N SER A 390 23.66 -1.29 -0.20
CA SER A 390 25.07 -0.99 0.16
C SER A 390 26.09 -2.02 -0.34
N LEU A 391 25.62 -3.23 -0.71
CA LEU A 391 26.42 -4.22 -1.44
C LEU A 391 26.87 -3.71 -2.82
N LEU A 392 26.21 -2.65 -3.33
CA LEU A 392 26.45 -2.05 -4.64
C LEU A 392 27.00 -0.61 -4.53
N SER A 393 26.42 0.24 -3.68
CA SER A 393 26.90 1.60 -3.38
C SER A 393 27.40 1.69 -1.94
N ARG A 394 28.71 1.84 -1.75
CA ARG A 394 29.30 1.99 -0.41
C ARG A 394 29.03 3.38 0.17
N SER A 395 28.85 4.39 -0.67
CA SER A 395 28.53 5.74 -0.22
C SER A 395 27.10 5.88 0.32
N LEU A 396 26.12 5.14 -0.24
CA LEU A 396 24.75 5.08 0.27
C LEU A 396 24.71 4.66 1.76
N GLY A 397 25.54 3.71 2.16
CA GLY A 397 25.70 3.27 3.55
C GLY A 397 26.34 4.32 4.49
N LYS A 398 26.83 5.45 3.96
CA LYS A 398 27.27 6.61 4.78
C LYS A 398 26.15 7.62 5.05
N LEU A 399 25.10 7.65 4.22
CA LEU A 399 24.05 8.68 4.29
C LEU A 399 23.10 8.48 5.49
N VAL A 400 23.13 7.29 6.08
CA VAL A 400 22.24 6.83 7.15
C VAL A 400 23.06 6.27 8.30
N GLU A 401 22.56 6.45 9.53
CA GLU A 401 23.20 5.99 10.77
C GLU A 401 23.13 4.46 10.93
N THR A 402 22.06 3.84 10.41
CA THR A 402 21.79 2.40 10.45
C THR A 402 21.23 1.92 9.12
N ASN A 403 20.79 0.65 9.05
CA ASN A 403 19.86 0.22 8.01
C ASN A 403 18.63 1.15 7.97
N SER A 404 18.19 1.51 6.77
CA SER A 404 17.10 2.47 6.51
C SER A 404 16.23 1.96 5.34
N PRO A 405 14.92 2.28 5.27
CA PRO A 405 14.05 1.74 4.25
C PRO A 405 14.23 2.53 2.95
N MET A 406 14.06 1.82 1.84
CA MET A 406 14.13 2.40 0.51
C MET A 406 12.83 2.20 -0.25
N ALA A 407 12.60 3.08 -1.21
CA ALA A 407 11.48 3.00 -2.13
C ALA A 407 11.94 3.23 -3.57
N ILE A 408 11.25 2.62 -4.52
CA ILE A 408 11.49 2.75 -5.96
C ILE A 408 10.26 3.40 -6.60
N GLY A 409 10.45 4.58 -7.20
CA GLY A 409 9.45 5.25 -8.02
C GLY A 409 9.62 4.88 -9.49
N LEU A 410 8.56 4.38 -10.13
CA LEU A 410 8.53 4.10 -11.57
C LEU A 410 7.89 5.28 -12.31
N ARG A 411 8.62 5.88 -13.26
CA ARG A 411 8.16 7.02 -14.08
C ARG A 411 8.41 6.80 -15.57
N PRO A 412 7.41 6.24 -16.29
CA PRO A 412 7.45 6.21 -17.75
C PRO A 412 7.62 7.61 -18.34
N GLN A 413 8.43 7.75 -19.38
CA GLN A 413 8.61 9.03 -20.11
C GLN A 413 7.80 9.09 -21.42
N SER A 414 7.13 8.00 -21.77
CA SER A 414 6.13 7.90 -22.83
C SER A 414 5.14 6.76 -22.53
N PRO A 415 3.94 6.73 -23.17
CA PRO A 415 3.07 5.58 -23.12
C PRO A 415 3.79 4.30 -23.56
N PRO A 416 3.62 3.15 -22.87
CA PRO A 416 4.25 1.90 -23.27
C PRO A 416 3.69 1.39 -24.60
N THR A 417 4.53 0.82 -25.46
CA THR A 417 4.05 0.13 -26.67
C THR A 417 3.63 -1.29 -26.31
N ILE A 418 2.39 -1.66 -26.60
CA ILE A 418 1.87 -3.02 -26.44
C ILE A 418 1.67 -3.65 -27.82
N VAL A 419 2.39 -4.73 -28.13
CA VAL A 419 2.28 -5.49 -29.38
C VAL A 419 1.65 -6.85 -29.11
N LEU A 420 0.82 -7.34 -30.03
CA LEU A 420 0.13 -8.62 -29.91
C LEU A 420 0.90 -9.76 -30.57
N GLY A 421 0.96 -10.92 -29.90
CA GLY A 421 1.63 -12.12 -30.38
C GLY A 421 0.86 -13.43 -30.14
N LYS A 422 1.51 -14.56 -30.48
CA LYS A 422 0.86 -15.88 -30.59
C LYS A 422 0.73 -16.67 -29.30
N ASN A 423 1.22 -16.15 -28.17
CA ASN A 423 1.13 -16.81 -26.87
C ASN A 423 1.70 -18.25 -26.86
N THR A 424 2.85 -18.46 -27.51
CA THR A 424 3.54 -19.76 -27.56
C THR A 424 4.55 -19.88 -26.42
N PHE A 425 4.78 -21.12 -25.98
CA PHE A 425 5.74 -21.48 -24.94
C PHE A 425 6.67 -22.60 -25.45
N LYS A 426 7.90 -22.65 -24.95
CA LYS A 426 8.93 -23.65 -25.29
C LYS A 426 9.66 -24.15 -24.05
N ASP A 427 10.25 -25.33 -24.15
CA ASP A 427 11.19 -25.87 -23.17
C ASP A 427 12.51 -25.09 -23.24
N ASP A 428 13.07 -24.70 -22.10
CA ASP A 428 14.37 -24.00 -22.00
C ASP A 428 15.58 -24.95 -22.17
N GLY A 429 15.34 -26.27 -22.24
CA GLY A 429 16.37 -27.32 -22.22
C GLY A 429 16.69 -27.84 -20.82
N SER A 430 16.10 -27.24 -19.78
CA SER A 430 16.18 -27.63 -18.38
C SER A 430 14.87 -28.28 -17.89
N GLY A 431 13.86 -28.41 -18.76
CA GLY A 431 12.52 -28.86 -18.42
C GLY A 431 11.57 -27.75 -17.95
N ASN A 432 11.97 -26.48 -18.03
CA ASN A 432 11.11 -25.34 -17.66
C ASN A 432 10.40 -24.81 -18.91
N MET A 433 9.11 -24.52 -18.84
CA MET A 433 8.36 -23.94 -19.96
C MET A 433 8.36 -22.42 -19.89
N VAL A 434 9.06 -21.78 -20.82
CA VAL A 434 9.24 -20.32 -20.93
C VAL A 434 8.48 -19.76 -22.13
N VAL A 435 8.19 -18.45 -22.12
CA VAL A 435 7.56 -17.75 -23.24
C VAL A 435 8.44 -17.86 -24.49
N ASP A 436 7.84 -18.20 -25.63
CA ASP A 436 8.46 -18.24 -26.95
C ASP A 436 8.03 -17.06 -27.83
N GLN A 437 6.72 -16.85 -27.92
CA GLN A 437 6.12 -15.62 -28.45
C GLN A 437 5.08 -15.15 -27.43
N PRO A 438 5.22 -13.96 -26.83
CA PRO A 438 4.25 -13.46 -25.86
C PRO A 438 2.85 -13.30 -26.49
N LEU A 439 1.84 -13.14 -25.63
CA LEU A 439 0.54 -12.59 -26.05
C LEU A 439 0.60 -11.07 -26.08
N LEU A 440 1.15 -10.48 -25.01
CA LEU A 440 1.32 -9.05 -24.80
C LEU A 440 2.83 -8.77 -24.69
N ASP A 441 3.39 -8.16 -25.72
CA ASP A 441 4.78 -7.72 -25.74
C ASP A 441 4.82 -6.23 -25.38
N ILE A 442 5.16 -5.94 -24.12
CA ILE A 442 5.06 -4.58 -23.56
C ILE A 442 6.46 -3.97 -23.47
N SER A 443 6.65 -2.79 -24.07
CA SER A 443 7.91 -2.04 -23.98
C SER A 443 7.72 -0.63 -23.43
N PHE A 444 8.54 -0.24 -22.46
CA PHE A 444 8.68 1.13 -21.99
C PHE A 444 10.00 1.70 -22.53
N GLN A 445 9.94 2.86 -23.19
CA GLN A 445 11.15 3.56 -23.64
C GLN A 445 11.58 4.58 -22.58
N ALA A 446 12.88 4.60 -22.26
CA ALA A 446 13.49 5.44 -21.24
C ALA A 446 12.67 5.52 -19.94
N LEU A 447 12.27 4.36 -19.39
CA LEU A 447 11.65 4.29 -18.07
C LEU A 447 12.63 4.85 -17.04
N GLU A 448 12.18 5.86 -16.29
CA GLU A 448 12.94 6.41 -15.18
C GLU A 448 12.54 5.71 -13.88
N ILE A 449 13.54 5.28 -13.13
CA ILE A 449 13.42 4.45 -11.92
C ILE A 449 14.18 5.20 -10.83
N ASP A 450 13.45 6.00 -10.06
CA ASP A 450 14.00 6.82 -8.98
C ASP A 450 14.16 5.97 -7.72
N PHE A 451 15.37 5.93 -7.17
CA PHE A 451 15.67 5.31 -5.89
C PHE A 451 15.61 6.35 -4.79
N PHE A 452 14.76 6.11 -3.79
CA PHE A 452 14.63 6.93 -2.59
C PHE A 452 15.16 6.15 -1.38
N ALA A 453 15.87 6.83 -0.49
CA ALA A 453 16.19 6.32 0.84
C ALA A 453 15.55 7.23 1.89
N SER A 454 15.03 6.66 2.98
CA SER A 454 14.72 7.48 4.15
C SER A 454 16.03 7.91 4.81
N ILE A 455 16.21 9.20 5.04
CA ILE A 455 17.34 9.79 5.76
C ILE A 455 16.72 10.70 6.81
N ASP A 456 16.96 10.41 8.08
CA ASP A 456 16.34 11.11 9.23
C ASP A 456 14.82 11.28 9.08
N GLU A 457 14.15 10.15 8.84
CA GLU A 457 12.70 9.98 8.59
C GLU A 457 12.22 10.50 7.21
N GLN A 458 13.08 11.12 6.39
CA GLN A 458 12.70 11.83 5.17
C GLN A 458 13.13 11.09 3.90
N TYR A 459 12.17 10.69 3.05
CA TYR A 459 12.48 10.04 1.77
C TYR A 459 13.10 11.02 0.77
N ASN A 460 14.40 10.84 0.52
CA ASN A 460 15.19 11.65 -0.41
C ASN A 460 15.65 10.80 -1.61
N ARG A 461 15.59 11.36 -2.82
CA ARG A 461 16.06 10.69 -4.04
C ARG A 461 17.59 10.63 -4.07
N VAL A 462 18.14 9.42 -4.09
CA VAL A 462 19.59 9.18 -4.09
C VAL A 462 20.18 8.98 -5.49
N PHE A 463 19.39 8.46 -6.45
CA PHE A 463 19.72 8.43 -7.89
C PHE A 463 18.49 8.07 -8.73
N THR A 464 18.53 8.36 -10.03
CA THR A 464 17.56 7.88 -11.03
C THR A 464 18.26 6.99 -12.05
N VAL A 465 17.79 5.76 -12.21
CA VAL A 465 18.20 4.90 -13.33
C VAL A 465 17.27 5.17 -14.53
N VAL A 466 17.82 5.27 -15.73
CA VAL A 466 17.06 5.42 -16.98
C VAL A 466 17.35 4.21 -17.85
N THR A 467 16.32 3.48 -18.27
CA THR A 467 16.44 2.20 -18.97
C THR A 467 15.26 1.98 -19.91
N ASP A 468 15.48 1.37 -21.06
CA ASP A 468 14.40 0.73 -21.81
C ASP A 468 14.03 -0.57 -21.09
N VAL A 469 12.74 -0.88 -21.00
CA VAL A 469 12.22 -2.08 -20.34
C VAL A 469 11.35 -2.88 -21.29
N HIS A 470 11.61 -4.19 -21.38
CA HIS A 470 10.91 -5.13 -22.25
C HIS A 470 10.28 -6.25 -21.41
N LEU A 471 8.95 -6.36 -21.45
CA LEU A 471 8.16 -7.32 -20.68
C LEU A 471 7.34 -8.21 -21.63
N PRO A 472 7.90 -9.35 -22.08
CA PRO A 472 7.18 -10.33 -22.86
C PRO A 472 6.26 -11.17 -21.95
N ILE A 473 4.95 -10.98 -22.04
CA ILE A 473 3.94 -11.67 -21.21
C ILE A 473 3.14 -12.66 -22.04
N GLY A 474 3.18 -13.93 -21.66
CA GLY A 474 2.21 -14.95 -22.09
C GLY A 474 1.06 -15.09 -21.07
N LEU A 475 -0.08 -15.66 -21.48
CA LEU A 475 -1.19 -16.01 -20.58
C LEU A 475 -1.45 -17.52 -20.59
N GLN A 476 -1.59 -18.12 -19.41
CA GLN A 476 -1.95 -19.53 -19.21
C GLN A 476 -3.18 -19.65 -18.30
N THR A 477 -3.88 -20.79 -18.33
CA THR A 477 -5.16 -20.98 -17.64
C THR A 477 -5.03 -21.62 -16.25
N THR A 478 -5.95 -21.34 -15.32
CA THR A 478 -6.06 -21.97 -13.98
C THR A 478 -7.20 -22.99 -13.87
N THR A 479 -7.29 -23.66 -12.72
CA THR A 479 -8.40 -24.50 -12.22
C THR A 479 -9.79 -23.90 -12.40
N SER A 480 -9.86 -22.58 -12.27
CA SER A 480 -11.07 -21.77 -12.19
C SER A 480 -11.41 -21.12 -13.54
N GLY A 481 -10.69 -21.48 -14.61
CA GLY A 481 -10.80 -20.89 -15.94
C GLY A 481 -10.10 -19.52 -16.09
N GLU A 482 -9.35 -19.09 -15.08
CA GLU A 482 -8.76 -17.76 -14.98
C GLU A 482 -7.47 -17.65 -15.80
N LEU A 483 -7.06 -16.43 -16.15
CA LEU A 483 -5.86 -16.18 -16.93
C LEU A 483 -4.70 -15.74 -16.01
N THR A 484 -3.75 -16.63 -15.74
CA THR A 484 -2.48 -16.31 -15.08
C THR A 484 -1.49 -15.73 -16.09
N PRO A 485 -0.91 -14.54 -15.84
CA PRO A 485 0.22 -14.04 -16.62
C PRO A 485 1.49 -14.82 -16.31
N VAL A 486 2.28 -15.11 -17.33
CA VAL A 486 3.61 -15.74 -17.24
C VAL A 486 4.60 -14.82 -17.96
N ILE A 487 5.52 -14.23 -17.20
CA ILE A 487 6.57 -13.37 -17.74
C ILE A 487 7.65 -14.25 -18.40
N GLY A 488 8.21 -13.80 -19.53
CA GLY A 488 9.37 -14.43 -20.17
C GLY A 488 10.68 -14.23 -19.40
N ASN A 489 11.82 -14.57 -20.02
CA ASN A 489 13.12 -14.46 -19.35
C ASN A 489 13.48 -12.98 -19.05
N PRO A 490 13.71 -12.59 -17.78
CA PRO A 490 14.11 -11.22 -17.43
C PRO A 490 15.55 -10.84 -17.83
N ASP A 491 16.40 -11.76 -18.30
CA ASP A 491 17.81 -11.46 -18.61
C ASP A 491 18.00 -10.32 -19.63
N ASP A 492 17.12 -10.22 -20.64
CA ASP A 492 17.13 -9.16 -21.67
C ASP A 492 16.10 -8.04 -21.39
N ALA A 493 15.37 -8.11 -20.27
CA ALA A 493 14.24 -7.21 -20.00
C ALA A 493 14.63 -5.75 -19.72
N PHE A 494 15.93 -5.45 -19.58
CA PHE A 494 16.44 -4.11 -19.27
C PHE A 494 17.63 -3.77 -20.17
N THR A 495 17.47 -2.76 -21.02
CA THR A 495 18.49 -2.34 -22.01
C THR A 495 18.69 -0.82 -21.99
N ASN A 496 19.78 -0.35 -22.60
CA ASN A 496 20.15 1.08 -22.62
C ASN A 496 20.24 1.75 -21.23
N VAL A 497 20.58 0.96 -20.20
CA VAL A 497 20.74 1.38 -18.81
C VAL A 497 21.77 2.52 -18.68
N SER A 498 21.35 3.61 -18.07
CA SER A 498 22.17 4.77 -17.67
C SER A 498 21.66 5.33 -16.34
N VAL A 499 22.41 6.26 -15.72
CA VAL A 499 22.07 6.84 -14.41
C VAL A 499 22.23 8.35 -14.46
N LYS A 500 21.36 9.06 -13.74
CA LYS A 500 21.37 10.52 -13.53
C LYS A 500 20.93 10.84 -12.10
N ASN A 501 20.98 12.13 -11.72
CA ASN A 501 20.54 12.63 -10.41
C ASN A 501 21.26 11.92 -9.23
N SER A 502 22.49 11.45 -9.44
CA SER A 502 23.24 10.60 -8.51
C SER A 502 24.18 11.40 -7.61
N ASP A 503 24.01 12.72 -7.52
CA ASP A 503 24.88 13.64 -6.77
C ASP A 503 24.91 13.33 -5.26
N ALA A 504 23.89 12.64 -4.74
CA ALA A 504 23.82 12.15 -3.37
C ALA A 504 24.74 10.95 -3.06
N ILE A 505 25.40 10.35 -4.07
CA ILE A 505 26.32 9.21 -3.91
C ILE A 505 27.65 9.44 -4.65
N ALA A 506 28.71 8.75 -4.20
CA ALA A 506 30.08 8.95 -4.67
C ALA A 506 30.53 7.95 -5.76
N GLU A 507 29.76 6.89 -6.02
CA GLU A 507 29.98 6.00 -7.16
C GLU A 507 29.58 6.66 -8.49
N SER A 508 30.29 6.37 -9.58
CA SER A 508 29.97 6.99 -10.88
C SER A 508 28.67 6.45 -11.49
N PRO A 509 27.96 7.22 -12.34
CA PRO A 509 26.79 6.75 -13.09
C PRO A 509 27.03 5.45 -13.85
N GLU A 510 28.23 5.26 -14.41
CA GLU A 510 28.67 4.07 -15.12
C GLU A 510 28.89 2.87 -14.19
N GLU A 511 29.39 3.08 -12.96
CA GLU A 511 29.55 2.03 -11.95
C GLU A 511 28.18 1.50 -11.50
N ILE A 512 27.23 2.41 -11.24
CA ILE A 512 25.86 2.08 -10.82
C ILE A 512 25.11 1.36 -11.96
N ALA A 513 25.17 1.86 -13.19
CA ALA A 513 24.65 1.16 -14.38
C ALA A 513 25.33 -0.21 -14.60
N GLY A 514 26.61 -0.32 -14.22
CA GLY A 514 27.38 -1.55 -14.16
C GLY A 514 26.82 -2.60 -13.20
N LEU A 515 26.04 -2.22 -12.19
CA LEU A 515 25.48 -3.11 -11.17
C LEU A 515 23.96 -3.32 -11.29
N PHE A 516 23.23 -2.35 -11.86
CA PHE A 516 21.76 -2.33 -11.88
C PHE A 516 21.04 -3.60 -12.40
N PRO A 517 21.42 -4.25 -13.52
CA PRO A 517 20.79 -5.51 -13.96
C PRO A 517 20.94 -6.66 -12.96
N THR A 518 21.99 -6.62 -12.12
CA THR A 518 22.20 -7.60 -11.05
C THR A 518 21.20 -7.38 -9.91
N LEU A 519 20.97 -6.11 -9.52
CA LEU A 519 19.99 -5.72 -8.49
C LEU A 519 18.57 -6.15 -8.87
N LEU A 520 18.14 -5.82 -10.09
CA LEU A 520 16.82 -6.21 -10.59
C LEU A 520 16.64 -7.73 -10.65
N GLY A 521 17.68 -8.49 -10.99
CA GLY A 521 17.64 -9.95 -10.95
C GLY A 521 17.27 -10.55 -9.58
N LEU A 522 17.48 -9.81 -8.48
CA LEU A 522 17.09 -10.21 -7.13
C LEU A 522 15.63 -9.84 -6.81
N VAL A 523 15.17 -8.68 -7.31
CA VAL A 523 13.90 -8.05 -6.91
C VAL A 523 12.73 -8.41 -7.84
N LEU A 524 12.98 -8.60 -9.14
CA LEU A 524 11.96 -8.93 -10.15
C LEU A 524 11.08 -10.16 -9.80
N PRO A 525 11.60 -11.27 -9.20
CA PRO A 525 10.75 -12.38 -8.80
C PRO A 525 9.64 -11.97 -7.83
N GLN A 526 9.93 -11.15 -6.83
CA GLN A 526 8.93 -10.68 -5.87
C GLN A 526 7.94 -9.69 -6.52
N LEU A 527 8.42 -8.74 -7.34
CA LEU A 527 7.54 -7.83 -8.08
C LEU A 527 6.55 -8.58 -8.99
N SER A 528 6.98 -9.71 -9.57
CA SER A 528 6.12 -10.59 -10.36
C SER A 528 5.09 -11.38 -9.54
N GLY A 529 5.26 -11.51 -8.22
CA GLY A 529 4.29 -12.16 -7.33
C GLY A 529 2.99 -11.38 -7.16
N GLY A 530 3.01 -10.06 -7.37
CA GLY A 530 1.82 -9.21 -7.34
C GLY A 530 0.83 -9.42 -8.50
N LEU A 531 1.23 -10.14 -9.56
CA LEU A 531 0.37 -10.40 -10.72
C LEU A 531 -0.61 -11.55 -10.47
N SER A 532 -1.75 -11.22 -9.83
CA SER A 532 -2.83 -12.19 -9.57
C SER A 532 -3.47 -12.74 -10.87
N PRO A 533 -4.04 -13.97 -10.84
CA PRO A 533 -4.84 -14.49 -11.94
C PRO A 533 -6.05 -13.60 -12.25
N ILE A 534 -6.35 -13.44 -13.55
CA ILE A 534 -7.51 -12.65 -14.01
C ILE A 534 -8.72 -13.57 -14.07
N SER A 535 -9.61 -13.47 -13.08
CA SER A 535 -10.84 -14.25 -13.01
C SER A 535 -11.78 -13.95 -14.19
N LEU A 536 -12.36 -14.99 -14.80
CA LEU A 536 -13.35 -14.84 -15.86
C LEU A 536 -14.79 -14.93 -15.33
N PRO A 537 -15.74 -14.15 -15.87
CA PRO A 537 -17.12 -14.12 -15.37
C PRO A 537 -17.87 -15.43 -15.67
N ALA A 538 -18.56 -15.96 -14.66
CA ALA A 538 -19.48 -17.09 -14.82
C ALA A 538 -20.77 -16.67 -15.56
N LEU A 539 -21.34 -17.59 -16.33
CA LEU A 539 -22.48 -17.37 -17.22
C LEU A 539 -23.64 -18.30 -16.85
N GLY A 540 -24.52 -17.85 -15.96
CA GLY A 540 -25.74 -18.60 -15.59
C GLY A 540 -25.47 -19.95 -14.93
N GLY A 541 -24.46 -20.02 -14.04
CA GLY A 541 -24.02 -21.27 -13.41
C GLY A 541 -23.00 -22.08 -14.22
N LEU A 542 -22.70 -21.67 -15.45
CA LEU A 542 -21.64 -22.23 -16.28
C LEU A 542 -20.33 -21.44 -16.12
N ALA A 543 -19.19 -22.12 -16.09
CA ALA A 543 -17.86 -21.53 -16.13
C ALA A 543 -17.31 -21.47 -17.57
N LEU A 544 -16.32 -20.60 -17.79
CA LEU A 544 -15.61 -20.45 -19.07
C LEU A 544 -14.33 -21.31 -19.07
N SER A 545 -14.39 -22.47 -19.72
CA SER A 545 -13.23 -23.33 -19.94
C SER A 545 -12.44 -22.83 -21.16
N VAL A 546 -11.43 -21.99 -20.91
CA VAL A 546 -10.59 -21.40 -21.97
C VAL A 546 -9.74 -22.46 -22.68
N LYS A 547 -9.85 -22.50 -24.01
CA LYS A 547 -9.18 -23.45 -24.91
C LYS A 547 -7.97 -22.86 -25.61
N ALA A 548 -8.03 -21.56 -25.90
CA ALA A 548 -6.96 -20.82 -26.58
C ALA A 548 -7.04 -19.33 -26.24
N VAL A 549 -5.87 -18.71 -26.08
CA VAL A 549 -5.69 -17.26 -26.05
C VAL A 549 -4.53 -16.93 -26.99
N THR A 550 -4.77 -16.08 -28.00
CA THR A 550 -3.80 -15.78 -29.07
C THR A 550 -4.23 -14.52 -29.83
N SER A 551 -3.30 -13.83 -30.48
CA SER A 551 -3.64 -12.83 -31.49
C SER A 551 -4.26 -13.45 -32.76
N VAL A 552 -5.22 -12.74 -33.38
CA VAL A 552 -5.92 -13.13 -34.62
C VAL A 552 -6.02 -11.96 -35.62
N ASP A 553 -6.57 -12.22 -36.82
CA ASP A 553 -6.75 -11.25 -37.93
C ASP A 553 -5.48 -10.47 -38.33
N ASN A 554 -4.30 -11.13 -38.29
CA ASN A 554 -2.96 -10.55 -38.49
C ASN A 554 -2.55 -9.58 -37.36
N ASP A 555 -2.81 -9.98 -36.12
CA ASP A 555 -2.36 -9.30 -34.90
C ASP A 555 -3.11 -7.99 -34.60
N GLU A 556 -4.30 -7.85 -35.20
CA GLU A 556 -5.25 -6.75 -34.96
C GLU A 556 -6.14 -6.98 -33.72
N PHE A 557 -6.40 -8.23 -33.33
CA PHE A 557 -7.23 -8.58 -32.17
C PHE A 557 -6.56 -9.59 -31.24
N LEU A 558 -6.67 -9.37 -29.92
CA LEU A 558 -6.46 -10.39 -28.89
C LEU A 558 -7.71 -11.26 -28.81
N GLY A 559 -7.60 -12.55 -29.17
CA GLY A 559 -8.71 -13.50 -29.15
C GLY A 559 -8.63 -14.49 -27.99
N ILE A 560 -9.72 -14.60 -27.23
CA ILE A 560 -9.97 -15.64 -26.22
C ILE A 560 -11.07 -16.56 -26.76
N PHE A 561 -10.87 -17.88 -26.69
CA PHE A 561 -11.82 -18.90 -27.13
C PHE A 561 -12.07 -19.90 -26.00
N ALA A 562 -13.34 -20.13 -25.64
CA ALA A 562 -13.74 -20.94 -24.51
C ALA A 562 -14.93 -21.87 -24.83
N ASP A 563 -15.00 -23.01 -24.13
CA ASP A 563 -16.22 -23.80 -24.00
C ASP A 563 -16.95 -23.40 -22.70
N LEU A 564 -18.28 -23.51 -22.70
CA LEU A 564 -19.08 -23.43 -21.47
C LEU A 564 -19.10 -24.81 -20.80
N VAL A 565 -18.83 -24.86 -19.51
CA VAL A 565 -18.88 -26.08 -18.69
C VAL A 565 -19.71 -25.84 -17.43
N PRO A 566 -20.37 -26.85 -16.84
CA PRO A 566 -20.91 -26.73 -15.48
C PRO A 566 -19.80 -26.32 -14.50
N ALA A 567 -20.12 -25.52 -13.48
CA ALA A 567 -19.16 -25.23 -12.42
C ALA A 567 -18.56 -26.55 -11.84
N PRO A 568 -17.22 -26.69 -11.80
CA PRO A 568 -16.59 -27.99 -11.58
C PRO A 568 -16.83 -28.52 -10.16
N MET A 569 -17.21 -29.79 -10.05
CA MET A 569 -16.98 -30.55 -8.82
C MET A 569 -15.49 -30.87 -8.74
N ALA A 570 -14.78 -30.25 -7.80
CA ALA A 570 -13.33 -30.35 -7.68
C ALA A 570 -12.87 -31.82 -7.56
N ARG A 571 -12.09 -32.26 -8.55
CA ARG A 571 -11.24 -33.45 -8.47
C ARG A 571 -9.81 -32.99 -8.61
N THR A 572 -9.22 -32.62 -7.48
CA THR A 572 -7.82 -32.25 -7.36
C THR A 572 -6.91 -33.45 -7.64
N VAL A 573 -5.64 -33.18 -7.93
CA VAL A 573 -4.53 -34.13 -7.78
C VAL A 573 -3.71 -33.73 -6.56
N ASP A 574 -2.95 -34.66 -6.01
CA ASP A 574 -1.99 -34.39 -4.93
C ASP A 574 -0.58 -34.32 -5.55
N THR A 575 0.17 -33.27 -5.29
CA THR A 575 1.52 -33.06 -5.82
C THR A 575 2.58 -33.71 -4.92
N THR A 576 3.63 -34.26 -5.51
CA THR A 576 4.86 -34.63 -4.80
C THR A 576 6.06 -33.95 -5.45
N ALA A 577 6.88 -33.27 -4.63
CA ALA A 577 8.11 -32.64 -5.08
C ALA A 577 9.24 -32.92 -4.07
N GLU A 578 10.41 -33.29 -4.57
CA GLU A 578 11.62 -33.52 -3.78
C GLU A 578 12.83 -32.83 -4.42
N VAL A 579 13.78 -32.35 -3.61
CA VAL A 579 15.06 -31.82 -4.11
C VAL A 579 16.01 -32.98 -4.42
N ALA A 580 16.27 -33.22 -5.70
CA ALA A 580 17.12 -34.31 -6.17
C ALA A 580 18.62 -33.97 -6.14
N SER A 581 18.99 -32.69 -6.30
CA SER A 581 20.35 -32.19 -6.14
C SER A 581 20.39 -30.65 -6.11
N ILE A 582 21.36 -30.08 -5.40
CA ILE A 582 21.69 -28.65 -5.42
C ILE A 582 23.14 -28.51 -5.92
N GLU A 583 23.36 -27.64 -6.90
CA GLU A 583 24.70 -27.26 -7.40
C GLU A 583 24.94 -25.78 -7.10
N GLU A 584 25.85 -25.48 -6.17
CA GLU A 584 26.19 -24.10 -5.78
C GLU A 584 27.38 -23.52 -6.59
N PRO A 585 27.40 -22.21 -6.87
CA PRO A 585 28.55 -21.55 -7.47
C PRO A 585 29.75 -21.48 -6.51
N PRO A 586 31.00 -21.48 -6.99
CA PRO A 586 32.19 -21.38 -6.14
C PRO A 586 32.15 -20.14 -5.22
N LEU A 587 32.53 -20.30 -3.94
CA LEU A 587 32.49 -19.23 -2.93
C LEU A 587 33.21 -17.92 -3.35
N ALA A 588 34.28 -18.01 -4.13
CA ALA A 588 35.04 -16.86 -4.65
C ALA A 588 34.31 -16.08 -5.78
N ILE A 589 33.18 -16.61 -6.27
CA ILE A 589 32.22 -15.95 -7.16
C ILE A 589 31.00 -15.52 -6.35
N ALA A 590 30.45 -16.40 -5.51
CA ALA A 590 29.29 -16.08 -4.65
C ALA A 590 29.53 -14.84 -3.79
N ARG A 591 30.72 -14.70 -3.17
CA ARG A 591 31.10 -13.55 -2.34
C ARG A 591 31.56 -12.29 -3.11
N ASP A 592 31.37 -12.23 -4.44
CA ASP A 592 31.77 -11.07 -5.26
C ASP A 592 30.74 -10.78 -6.37
N VAL A 593 29.86 -9.82 -6.10
CA VAL A 593 28.76 -9.38 -6.98
C VAL A 593 29.26 -8.98 -8.38
N THR A 594 30.48 -8.45 -8.50
CA THR A 594 31.04 -8.07 -9.81
C THR A 594 31.23 -9.27 -10.74
N LYS A 595 31.41 -10.48 -10.18
CA LYS A 595 31.55 -11.72 -10.95
C LYS A 595 30.21 -12.34 -11.34
N TRP A 596 29.09 -11.98 -10.68
CA TRP A 596 27.78 -12.62 -10.91
C TRP A 596 27.28 -12.42 -12.35
N ARG A 597 27.61 -11.31 -13.02
CA ARG A 597 27.32 -11.08 -14.45
C ARG A 597 27.88 -12.16 -15.38
N GLY A 598 28.96 -12.84 -15.01
CA GLY A 598 29.65 -13.85 -15.82
C GLY A 598 29.44 -15.29 -15.35
N ALA A 599 28.54 -15.53 -14.41
CA ALA A 599 28.33 -16.82 -13.75
C ALA A 599 26.85 -17.17 -13.64
N LYS A 600 26.55 -18.42 -13.27
CA LYS A 600 25.20 -18.86 -12.90
C LYS A 600 25.04 -18.88 -11.37
N PRO A 601 23.85 -18.52 -10.84
CA PRO A 601 23.50 -18.76 -9.44
C PRO A 601 23.38 -20.27 -9.17
N ALA A 602 22.97 -20.66 -7.96
CA ALA A 602 22.72 -22.06 -7.66
C ALA A 602 21.68 -22.69 -8.62
N ALA A 603 21.81 -23.99 -8.85
CA ALA A 603 20.89 -24.79 -9.65
C ALA A 603 20.30 -25.93 -8.81
N VAL A 604 18.98 -25.92 -8.64
CA VAL A 604 18.21 -26.85 -7.82
C VAL A 604 17.45 -27.79 -8.75
N THR A 605 17.83 -29.06 -8.75
CA THR A 605 17.15 -30.08 -9.55
C THR A 605 16.02 -30.71 -8.75
N LEU A 606 14.81 -30.70 -9.29
CA LEU A 606 13.62 -31.28 -8.67
C LEU A 606 13.33 -32.67 -9.22
N ALA A 607 12.77 -33.54 -8.38
CA ALA A 607 12.04 -34.74 -8.79
C ALA A 607 10.55 -34.51 -8.50
N LEU A 608 9.71 -34.61 -9.53
CA LEU A 608 8.30 -34.22 -9.49
C LEU A 608 7.37 -35.38 -9.85
N GLY A 609 6.25 -35.47 -9.15
CA GLY A 609 5.22 -36.49 -9.31
C GLY A 609 3.91 -36.10 -8.64
N GLY A 610 3.00 -37.05 -8.49
CA GLY A 610 1.72 -36.85 -7.82
C GLY A 610 0.88 -38.12 -7.78
N SER A 611 -0.36 -38.01 -7.31
CA SER A 611 -1.27 -39.16 -7.14
C SER A 611 -1.87 -39.71 -8.44
N GLU A 612 -1.80 -38.95 -9.54
CA GLU A 612 -2.33 -39.31 -10.86
C GLU A 612 -1.24 -39.41 -11.94
N ARG A 613 -1.63 -39.87 -13.14
CA ARG A 613 -0.77 -39.90 -14.33
C ARG A 613 -1.04 -38.72 -15.26
N ASP A 614 -0.08 -38.48 -16.15
CA ASP A 614 -0.13 -37.45 -17.19
C ASP A 614 -0.35 -36.05 -16.59
N LEU A 615 0.51 -35.72 -15.62
CA LEU A 615 0.56 -34.43 -14.92
C LEU A 615 1.44 -33.41 -15.66
N GLU A 616 1.13 -32.14 -15.45
CA GLU A 616 2.01 -31.00 -15.68
C GLU A 616 2.18 -30.20 -14.37
N PHE A 617 3.34 -29.56 -14.23
CA PHE A 617 3.85 -28.94 -13.01
C PHE A 617 4.13 -27.45 -13.22
N SER A 618 3.98 -26.67 -12.16
CA SER A 618 4.32 -25.25 -12.08
C SER A 618 4.92 -24.96 -10.70
N TYR A 619 5.96 -24.13 -10.65
CA TYR A 619 6.64 -23.74 -9.41
C TYR A 619 6.71 -22.21 -9.27
N ARG A 620 6.90 -21.71 -8.04
CA ARG A 620 7.30 -20.31 -7.77
C ARG A 620 8.36 -20.26 -6.67
N ILE A 621 9.12 -19.16 -6.64
CA ILE A 621 10.23 -18.93 -5.70
C ILE A 621 9.92 -17.66 -4.91
N ASP A 622 10.07 -17.71 -3.59
CA ASP A 622 9.93 -16.59 -2.65
C ASP A 622 8.65 -15.76 -2.88
N GLY A 623 7.52 -16.45 -3.10
CA GLY A 623 6.21 -15.84 -3.33
C GLY A 623 5.96 -15.27 -4.73
N GLY A 624 6.94 -15.32 -5.64
CA GLY A 624 6.89 -14.73 -6.98
C GLY A 624 5.89 -15.34 -7.98
N SER A 625 5.97 -14.92 -9.25
CA SER A 625 5.13 -15.50 -10.32
C SER A 625 5.31 -17.01 -10.47
N TRP A 626 4.22 -17.68 -10.83
CA TRP A 626 4.22 -19.10 -11.19
C TRP A 626 4.87 -19.35 -12.55
N SER A 627 5.70 -20.39 -12.64
CA SER A 627 6.33 -20.84 -13.88
C SER A 627 5.28 -21.34 -14.88
N GLY A 628 5.62 -21.30 -16.18
CA GLY A 628 4.81 -21.95 -17.20
C GLY A 628 4.67 -23.46 -16.96
N TRP A 629 3.48 -24.00 -17.26
CA TRP A 629 3.14 -25.40 -17.07
C TRP A 629 4.02 -26.35 -17.88
N SER A 630 4.79 -27.21 -17.19
CA SER A 630 5.73 -28.16 -17.80
C SER A 630 5.41 -29.62 -17.49
N ARG A 631 5.65 -30.51 -18.45
CA ARG A 631 5.46 -31.98 -18.32
C ARG A 631 6.72 -32.71 -17.85
N ALA A 632 7.80 -31.98 -17.59
CA ALA A 632 9.06 -32.57 -17.12
C ALA A 632 8.94 -32.98 -15.64
N THR A 633 9.03 -34.28 -15.36
CA THR A 633 9.11 -34.84 -13.99
C THR A 633 10.48 -34.65 -13.34
N ARG A 634 11.43 -34.04 -14.06
CA ARG A 634 12.71 -33.57 -13.54
C ARG A 634 13.01 -32.21 -14.17
N GLN A 635 13.06 -31.17 -13.33
CA GLN A 635 13.28 -29.77 -13.74
C GLN A 635 14.54 -29.25 -13.05
N VAL A 636 15.27 -28.34 -13.69
CA VAL A 636 16.39 -27.63 -13.05
C VAL A 636 16.01 -26.16 -12.90
N VAL A 637 15.74 -25.77 -11.66
CA VAL A 637 15.39 -24.41 -11.26
C VAL A 637 16.66 -23.65 -10.91
N SER A 638 16.94 -22.56 -11.60
CA SER A 638 18.08 -21.67 -11.29
C SER A 638 17.62 -20.23 -11.44
N SER A 639 17.58 -19.50 -10.33
CA SER A 639 17.08 -18.13 -10.25
C SER A 639 18.15 -17.20 -9.72
N ARG A 640 18.19 -15.95 -10.21
CA ARG A 640 19.14 -14.93 -9.73
C ARG A 640 18.97 -14.61 -8.25
N VAL A 641 17.79 -14.84 -7.66
CA VAL A 641 17.58 -14.68 -6.20
C VAL A 641 18.46 -15.62 -5.37
N PHE A 642 18.82 -16.81 -5.90
CA PHE A 642 19.73 -17.78 -5.28
C PHE A 642 21.22 -17.34 -5.27
N TRP A 643 21.52 -16.09 -5.60
CA TRP A 643 22.80 -15.47 -5.25
C TRP A 643 22.82 -14.92 -3.80
N LEU A 644 21.64 -14.67 -3.21
CA LEU A 644 21.52 -14.29 -1.81
C LEU A 644 21.74 -15.52 -0.90
N PRO A 645 22.53 -15.42 0.17
CA PRO A 645 22.63 -16.49 1.16
C PRO A 645 21.41 -16.47 2.08
N GLY A 646 20.72 -17.60 2.24
CA GLY A 646 19.50 -17.69 3.04
C GLY A 646 18.76 -19.01 2.88
N VAL A 647 17.51 -19.05 3.34
CA VAL A 647 16.57 -20.15 3.07
C VAL A 647 15.50 -19.63 2.12
N HIS A 648 15.52 -20.10 0.87
CA HIS A 648 14.49 -19.73 -0.12
C HIS A 648 13.29 -20.66 -0.03
N LYS A 649 12.10 -20.14 -0.29
CA LYS A 649 10.84 -20.89 -0.34
C LYS A 649 10.52 -21.23 -1.80
N LEU A 650 10.56 -22.51 -2.15
CA LEU A 650 10.16 -23.01 -3.46
C LEU A 650 8.85 -23.77 -3.33
N GLU A 651 7.77 -23.23 -3.89
CA GLU A 651 6.45 -23.87 -3.91
C GLU A 651 6.24 -24.58 -5.24
N VAL A 652 5.71 -25.80 -5.22
CA VAL A 652 5.44 -26.61 -6.43
C VAL A 652 4.04 -27.20 -6.38
N ARG A 653 3.31 -27.10 -7.50
CA ARG A 653 1.95 -27.64 -7.68
C ARG A 653 1.80 -28.36 -9.01
N SER A 654 0.85 -29.28 -9.10
CA SER A 654 0.57 -30.09 -10.27
C SER A 654 -0.91 -30.10 -10.66
N ARG A 655 -1.18 -30.50 -11.90
CA ARG A 655 -2.53 -30.74 -12.45
C ARG A 655 -2.46 -31.76 -13.58
N GLN A 656 -3.58 -32.35 -13.97
CA GLN A 656 -3.64 -33.20 -15.14
C GLN A 656 -3.59 -32.39 -16.46
N ILE A 657 -2.80 -32.87 -17.41
CA ILE A 657 -2.61 -32.26 -18.73
C ILE A 657 -3.98 -32.06 -19.43
N GLY A 658 -4.27 -30.82 -19.80
CA GLY A 658 -5.49 -30.46 -20.55
C GLY A 658 -6.76 -30.37 -19.71
N ASN A 659 -6.71 -30.66 -18.40
CA ASN A 659 -7.82 -30.50 -17.46
C ASN A 659 -7.39 -29.51 -16.34
N PRO A 660 -7.40 -28.18 -16.59
CA PRO A 660 -6.93 -27.19 -15.61
C PRO A 660 -7.57 -27.34 -14.23
N ASP A 661 -8.87 -27.65 -14.23
CA ASP A 661 -9.80 -27.91 -13.13
C ASP A 661 -9.35 -28.99 -12.10
N THR A 662 -8.22 -29.65 -12.37
CA THR A 662 -7.64 -30.71 -11.52
C THR A 662 -6.43 -30.25 -10.68
N LEU A 663 -6.11 -28.95 -10.67
CA LEU A 663 -5.02 -28.37 -9.89
C LEU A 663 -5.05 -28.79 -8.41
N ASP A 664 -3.87 -29.09 -7.88
CA ASP A 664 -3.61 -29.18 -6.46
C ASP A 664 -3.77 -27.81 -5.76
N PRO A 665 -4.69 -27.65 -4.78
CA PRO A 665 -4.88 -26.40 -4.05
C PRO A 665 -3.80 -26.15 -2.99
N GLU A 666 -3.06 -27.17 -2.54
CA GLU A 666 -2.08 -27.09 -1.46
C GLU A 666 -0.66 -27.33 -2.00
N PRO A 667 0.03 -26.28 -2.50
CA PRO A 667 1.35 -26.45 -3.12
C PRO A 667 2.39 -26.98 -2.13
N VAL A 668 3.21 -27.94 -2.59
CA VAL A 668 4.33 -28.48 -1.83
C VAL A 668 5.39 -27.40 -1.65
N LEU A 669 5.59 -26.95 -0.41
CA LEU A 669 6.66 -26.03 -0.03
C LEU A 669 7.96 -26.80 0.23
N LEU A 670 9.03 -26.38 -0.43
CA LEU A 670 10.40 -26.85 -0.24
C LEU A 670 11.28 -25.69 0.26
N GLU A 671 11.94 -25.90 1.40
CA GLU A 671 12.92 -24.96 1.94
C GLU A 671 14.32 -25.25 1.38
N LEU A 672 14.95 -24.21 0.84
CA LEU A 672 16.23 -24.30 0.12
C LEU A 672 17.29 -23.47 0.84
N PRO A 673 18.07 -24.05 1.79
CA PRO A 673 19.21 -23.38 2.39
C PRO A 673 20.36 -23.29 1.35
N LEU A 674 20.59 -22.08 0.83
CA LEU A 674 21.58 -21.78 -0.20
C LEU A 674 22.56 -20.71 0.31
N GLY A 675 23.85 -20.86 0.00
CA GLY A 675 24.89 -19.91 0.40
C GLY A 675 25.17 -19.83 1.90
N THR A 676 24.54 -20.67 2.73
CA THR A 676 24.65 -20.68 4.21
C THR A 676 25.98 -21.26 4.72
N GLY A 677 26.91 -21.61 3.82
CA GLY A 677 28.23 -22.17 4.11
C GLY A 677 29.25 -21.14 4.64
N GLU A 678 29.25 -20.96 5.96
CA GLU A 678 30.12 -20.08 6.77
C GLU A 678 29.94 -18.56 6.56
N PRO A 679 29.96 -17.77 7.66
CA PRO A 679 29.62 -16.36 7.61
C PRO A 679 30.61 -15.52 6.80
N LEU A 680 30.08 -14.47 6.18
CA LEU A 680 30.87 -13.31 5.76
C LEU A 680 31.49 -12.65 7.00
N HIS A 681 32.69 -12.10 6.87
CA HIS A 681 33.34 -11.42 7.99
C HIS A 681 32.53 -10.19 8.41
N THR A 682 32.07 -10.19 9.66
CA THR A 682 31.67 -8.99 10.37
C THR A 682 32.90 -8.11 10.58
N GLY A 683 33.16 -7.20 9.64
CA GLY A 683 33.97 -6.02 9.93
C GLY A 683 33.24 -5.25 11.02
N THR A 684 33.75 -5.30 12.25
CA THR A 684 33.00 -5.03 13.48
C THR A 684 32.29 -3.67 13.48
N PRO A 685 30.94 -3.65 13.46
CA PRO A 685 30.20 -2.60 14.14
C PRO A 685 30.40 -2.80 15.65
N VAL A 686 30.47 -1.73 16.43
CA VAL A 686 30.49 -1.83 17.90
C VAL A 686 29.06 -2.03 18.41
N ALA A 687 28.51 -3.21 18.15
CA ALA A 687 27.19 -3.60 18.62
C ALA A 687 27.21 -3.82 20.15
N ARG A 688 26.83 -2.81 20.92
CA ARG A 688 26.51 -2.97 22.34
C ARG A 688 25.18 -3.71 22.49
N THR A 689 25.12 -4.61 23.47
CA THR A 689 23.94 -5.43 23.72
C THR A 689 23.10 -4.83 24.84
N VAL A 690 21.90 -4.37 24.52
CA VAL A 690 20.77 -4.30 25.45
C VAL A 690 19.83 -5.43 25.04
N GLY A 691 19.43 -6.30 25.97
CA GLY A 691 18.75 -7.55 25.60
C GLY A 691 17.58 -7.89 26.52
N PHE A 692 16.50 -8.39 25.93
CA PHE A 692 15.36 -8.90 26.68
C PHE A 692 15.68 -10.24 27.39
N HIS A 693 14.92 -10.61 28.43
CA HIS A 693 15.38 -11.49 29.50
C HIS A 693 14.63 -12.83 29.70
N GLY A 694 15.39 -13.87 30.11
CA GLY A 694 14.94 -14.99 30.95
C GLY A 694 15.00 -16.39 30.31
N GLN A 695 15.28 -17.49 31.02
CA GLN A 695 15.63 -17.72 32.44
C GLN A 695 16.50 -19.01 32.57
N ALA A 696 16.93 -19.39 33.79
CA ALA A 696 18.10 -20.28 33.99
C ALA A 696 17.83 -21.79 34.20
N GLY A 697 18.83 -22.65 33.90
CA GLY A 697 18.78 -24.10 34.23
C GLY A 697 20.08 -24.94 34.09
N ALA A 698 20.62 -25.39 35.22
CA ALA A 698 21.38 -26.66 35.44
C ALA A 698 22.67 -27.01 34.63
N SER A 699 23.83 -26.73 35.27
CA SER A 699 24.97 -27.64 35.53
C SER A 699 25.50 -28.66 34.49
N GLY A 700 26.81 -28.58 34.20
CA GLY A 700 27.62 -29.69 33.67
C GLY A 700 29.11 -29.50 33.96
N CYS A 701 29.82 -30.54 34.41
CA CYS A 701 31.27 -30.49 34.71
C CYS A 701 32.08 -31.36 33.74
N SER A 702 33.20 -30.84 33.24
CA SER A 702 34.35 -31.65 32.82
C SER A 702 35.65 -30.84 32.92
N CYS A 703 36.76 -31.54 33.15
CA CYS A 703 38.12 -31.04 33.05
C CYS A 703 38.87 -31.76 31.91
N ASP A 704 40.19 -31.55 31.83
CA ASP A 704 41.16 -32.16 30.90
C ASP A 704 41.11 -31.72 29.41
N SER A 705 42.23 -31.60 28.69
CA SER A 705 43.65 -31.55 29.12
C SER A 705 44.60 -31.02 28.02
N GLY A 706 45.77 -30.49 28.43
CA GLY A 706 46.99 -30.37 27.60
C GLY A 706 47.24 -29.02 26.89
N GLY A 707 48.45 -28.43 26.92
CA GLY A 707 49.59 -28.76 27.80
C GLY A 707 50.96 -28.15 27.44
N SER A 708 51.54 -27.36 28.36
CA SER A 708 52.99 -26.99 28.46
C SER A 708 53.54 -26.02 27.37
N ALA A 709 54.61 -25.24 27.57
CA ALA A 709 55.53 -24.99 28.71
C ALA A 709 56.18 -23.58 28.50
N ASN A 710 56.87 -22.86 29.40
CA ASN A 710 57.40 -22.98 30.78
C ASN A 710 57.53 -21.54 31.35
N GLY A 711 57.80 -21.27 32.64
CA GLY A 711 57.89 -22.14 33.82
C GLY A 711 58.75 -21.51 34.95
N ALA A 712 58.42 -21.82 36.22
CA ALA A 712 59.23 -21.66 37.45
C ALA A 712 59.52 -20.21 37.96
N LEU A 713 59.28 -19.80 39.22
CA LEU A 713 58.60 -20.37 40.42
C LEU A 713 57.71 -19.24 41.05
N PHE A 714 57.25 -19.15 42.33
CA PHE A 714 57.42 -19.92 43.57
C PHE A 714 56.24 -19.65 44.57
N ALA A 715 56.19 -20.44 45.65
CA ALA A 715 55.47 -20.35 46.94
C ALA A 715 54.41 -19.24 47.20
N LEU A 716 53.16 -19.52 47.64
CA LEU A 716 52.62 -20.34 48.77
C LEU A 716 52.78 -19.74 50.20
N VAL A 717 51.81 -19.81 51.14
CA VAL A 717 50.33 -20.08 51.10
C VAL A 717 49.64 -19.91 52.49
N ILE A 718 48.30 -19.83 52.54
CA ILE A 718 47.34 -20.09 53.68
C ILE A 718 47.43 -19.21 54.96
N GLY A 719 46.27 -18.82 55.54
CA GLY A 719 46.22 -17.99 56.76
C GLY A 719 44.97 -18.00 57.68
N LEU A 720 43.98 -18.89 57.49
CA LEU A 720 42.81 -19.14 58.37
C LEU A 720 41.74 -18.04 58.59
N ILE A 721 40.49 -18.52 58.54
CA ILE A 721 39.22 -17.87 58.92
C ILE A 721 39.03 -17.99 60.45
N LEU A 722 38.25 -17.11 61.11
CA LEU A 722 37.04 -17.47 61.90
C LEU A 722 36.53 -16.40 62.90
N VAL A 723 35.20 -16.21 62.87
CA VAL A 723 34.28 -15.94 64.00
C VAL A 723 34.24 -14.51 64.62
N PRO A 724 33.05 -14.03 65.06
CA PRO A 724 32.71 -12.60 64.98
C PRO A 724 32.11 -12.01 66.28
N TRP A 725 31.14 -11.09 66.13
CA TRP A 725 30.16 -10.54 67.10
C TRP A 725 30.43 -9.20 67.84
N ARG A 726 29.66 -8.20 67.37
CA ARG A 726 28.69 -7.39 68.14
C ARG A 726 29.16 -6.34 69.19
N ARG A 727 28.89 -5.08 68.79
CA ARG A 727 28.23 -3.98 69.56
C ARG A 727 29.06 -3.15 70.56
N VAL A 728 28.44 -2.03 70.99
CA VAL A 728 28.93 -0.94 71.87
C VAL A 728 29.91 -0.01 71.12
N LYS A 729 29.51 1.09 70.45
CA LYS A 729 28.65 2.26 70.80
C LYS A 729 29.18 3.10 71.98
N ARG A 730 29.51 4.38 71.68
CA ARG A 730 29.72 5.55 72.58
C ARG A 730 31.01 5.53 73.43
N ALA A 731 31.58 6.67 73.85
CA ALA A 731 31.49 8.08 73.39
C ALA A 731 32.54 8.94 74.16
N LEU A 732 32.56 10.26 73.88
CA LEU A 732 33.35 11.34 74.51
C LEU A 732 34.84 11.35 74.07
N ARG A 733 35.50 12.47 73.72
CA ARG A 733 35.37 13.96 73.82
C ARG A 733 36.54 14.53 74.64
N LEU A 734 36.82 15.83 74.44
CA LEU A 734 37.99 16.59 74.92
C LEU A 734 39.27 16.30 74.10
N GLY A 735 40.07 17.29 73.70
CA GLY A 735 39.92 18.76 73.79
C GLY A 735 41.00 19.49 72.94
N PRO A 736 40.78 20.75 72.51
CA PRO A 736 41.63 21.40 71.49
C PRO A 736 42.73 22.31 72.06
N ALA A 737 43.81 22.51 71.27
CA ALA A 737 44.83 23.58 71.27
C ALA A 737 46.20 23.02 70.80
N MET A 738 47.10 23.74 70.10
CA MET A 738 47.01 25.02 69.37
C MET A 738 48.20 25.18 68.38
N TRP A 739 47.97 25.86 67.25
CA TRP A 739 48.90 26.68 66.42
C TRP A 739 50.03 26.04 65.57
N SER A 740 49.78 26.06 64.25
CA SER A 740 50.46 26.93 63.25
C SER A 740 51.99 27.02 63.17
N ALA A 741 52.56 26.44 62.11
CA ALA A 741 53.61 27.07 61.27
C ALA A 741 53.68 26.39 59.88
N VAL A 742 54.01 27.15 58.83
CA VAL A 742 54.24 26.65 57.46
C VAL A 742 55.52 27.27 56.92
N ILE A 743 56.40 26.46 56.30
CA ILE A 743 57.13 26.72 55.04
C ILE A 743 58.06 25.52 54.74
N ALA A 744 58.25 25.23 53.45
CA ALA A 744 58.90 24.04 52.91
C ALA A 744 60.44 24.05 53.00
N LEU A 745 61.08 22.93 52.59
CA LEU A 745 61.96 22.91 51.41
C LEU A 745 62.43 21.48 51.01
N LEU A 746 61.68 20.87 50.07
CA LEU A 746 62.13 19.94 49.00
C LEU A 746 62.85 18.60 49.32
N PRO A 747 62.92 17.65 48.37
CA PRO A 747 62.18 17.57 47.09
C PRO A 747 61.11 16.46 47.09
N GLY A 748 59.90 16.80 46.63
CA GLY A 748 58.99 15.80 46.05
C GLY A 748 59.26 15.72 44.55
N CYS A 749 59.43 14.53 43.99
CA CYS A 749 59.63 14.36 42.56
C CYS A 749 58.33 14.66 41.78
N SER A 750 58.47 15.33 40.63
CA SER A 750 57.40 15.55 39.66
C SER A 750 57.68 14.75 38.37
N CYS A 751 56.72 14.82 37.44
CA CYS A 751 56.72 14.22 36.10
C CYS A 751 56.49 12.69 36.08
N GLY A 752 55.74 12.13 35.13
CA GLY A 752 54.93 12.81 34.10
C GLY A 752 53.79 13.64 34.70
N SER A 753 53.56 14.81 34.12
CA SER A 753 52.37 15.66 34.39
C SER A 753 51.67 15.92 33.07
N ASP A 754 51.67 14.90 32.23
CA ASP A 754 51.21 14.94 30.86
C ASP A 754 49.70 14.64 30.86
N PRO A 755 48.88 15.46 30.19
CA PRO A 755 47.43 15.31 30.27
C PRO A 755 46.91 13.97 29.73
N CYS A 756 47.71 13.29 28.90
CA CYS A 756 47.44 11.96 28.35
C CYS A 756 48.08 10.83 29.20
N GLY A 757 48.25 11.06 30.50
CA GLY A 757 48.67 10.06 31.50
C GLY A 757 50.19 9.91 31.60
N SER A 758 50.71 8.75 31.21
CA SER A 758 52.15 8.45 31.21
C SER A 758 52.78 8.49 29.82
N MET A 759 52.11 9.15 28.87
CA MET A 759 52.52 9.28 27.47
C MET A 759 52.32 10.74 27.03
N GLU A 760 53.14 11.20 26.08
CA GLU A 760 52.88 12.46 25.38
C GLU A 760 51.57 12.33 24.59
N CYS A 761 50.76 13.39 24.59
CA CYS A 761 49.51 13.43 23.82
C CYS A 761 49.78 13.34 22.32
N LEU A 762 48.87 12.70 21.57
CA LEU A 762 48.97 12.69 20.11
C LEU A 762 48.81 14.11 19.54
N PRO A 763 49.58 14.47 18.50
CA PRO A 763 49.43 15.74 17.81
C PRO A 763 48.16 15.76 16.95
N GLY A 764 47.45 16.88 16.94
CA GLY A 764 46.13 17.02 16.31
C GLY A 764 45.03 17.08 17.37
N GLU A 765 43.82 16.72 16.96
CA GLU A 765 42.63 16.66 17.81
C GLU A 765 41.77 15.44 17.48
N VAL A 766 40.71 15.23 18.26
CA VAL A 766 39.76 14.13 18.09
C VAL A 766 39.01 14.29 16.75
N GLU A 767 38.90 13.23 15.96
CA GLU A 767 38.08 13.21 14.74
C GLU A 767 36.58 13.22 15.10
N HIS A 768 35.81 14.14 14.52
CA HIS A 768 34.39 14.35 14.81
C HIS A 768 33.62 14.80 13.55
N THR A 769 32.30 14.55 13.46
CA THR A 769 31.46 15.23 12.45
C THR A 769 31.26 16.71 12.83
N THR A 770 30.80 17.54 11.90
CA THR A 770 30.34 18.90 12.28
C THR A 770 28.91 18.94 12.82
N GLY A 771 28.31 17.78 13.08
CA GLY A 771 26.89 17.62 13.36
C GLY A 771 26.04 17.86 12.11
N GLY A 772 24.82 18.36 12.33
CA GLY A 772 23.79 18.58 11.33
C GLY A 772 22.48 17.84 11.67
N ARG A 773 22.59 16.65 12.28
CA ARG A 773 21.45 15.82 12.68
C ARG A 773 20.69 16.41 13.88
N TRP A 774 19.36 16.30 13.87
CA TRP A 774 18.43 16.81 14.89
C TRP A 774 18.72 18.25 15.34
N THR A 775 19.09 19.09 14.36
CA THR A 775 19.47 20.49 14.54
C THR A 775 18.32 21.35 15.06
N SER A 776 18.61 22.23 16.02
CA SER A 776 17.71 23.29 16.48
C SER A 776 18.47 24.61 16.68
N ILE A 777 17.78 25.75 16.55
CA ILE A 777 18.42 27.09 16.56
C ILE A 777 17.64 28.10 17.43
N ALA A 778 18.37 28.93 18.16
CA ALA A 778 17.82 30.06 18.92
C ALA A 778 18.73 31.29 18.84
N SER A 779 18.13 32.48 18.96
CA SER A 779 18.87 33.75 18.99
C SER A 779 18.40 34.68 20.10
N ASP A 780 19.32 35.47 20.64
CA ASP A 780 19.04 36.68 21.42
C ASP A 780 19.48 37.93 20.64
N ASP A 781 19.43 39.12 21.24
CA ASP A 781 19.86 40.38 20.58
C ASP A 781 21.33 40.41 20.13
N LYS A 782 22.13 39.41 20.49
CA LYS A 782 23.60 39.37 20.31
C LYS A 782 24.12 38.05 19.77
N ARG A 783 23.48 36.91 20.08
CA ARG A 783 23.95 35.56 19.75
C ARG A 783 22.99 34.82 18.83
N VAL A 784 23.55 33.93 18.02
CA VAL A 784 22.84 32.79 17.43
C VAL A 784 23.52 31.52 17.95
N MET A 785 22.74 30.63 18.57
CA MET A 785 23.21 29.35 19.08
C MET A 785 22.45 28.22 18.38
N VAL A 786 23.17 27.20 17.93
CA VAL A 786 22.61 25.95 17.38
C VAL A 786 22.89 24.81 18.35
N ALA A 787 21.98 23.86 18.49
CA ALA A 787 22.27 22.54 19.07
C ALA A 787 22.07 21.45 18.00
N THR A 788 22.88 20.40 18.06
CA THR A 788 22.87 19.29 17.11
C THR A 788 23.51 18.04 17.71
N TYR A 789 23.24 16.87 17.13
CA TYR A 789 23.85 15.59 17.49
C TYR A 789 25.10 15.31 16.64
N GLU A 790 26.14 14.78 17.28
CA GLU A 790 27.37 14.32 16.65
C GLU A 790 27.41 12.79 16.68
N GLN A 791 27.09 12.16 15.55
CA GLN A 791 26.82 10.72 15.51
C GLN A 791 28.08 9.82 15.58
N LEU A 792 29.29 10.36 15.44
CA LEU A 792 30.52 9.55 15.45
C LEU A 792 30.94 9.16 16.87
N LEU A 793 30.72 10.07 17.83
CA LEU A 793 31.13 9.92 19.23
C LEU A 793 29.96 9.91 20.22
N GLY A 794 28.74 10.18 19.73
CA GLY A 794 27.49 10.19 20.50
C GLY A 794 27.19 11.50 21.21
N ASP A 795 27.87 12.60 20.88
CA ASP A 795 27.80 13.85 21.65
C ASP A 795 26.58 14.73 21.34
N LEU A 796 26.11 15.44 22.36
CA LEU A 796 25.34 16.67 22.18
C LEU A 796 26.31 17.84 21.97
N VAL A 797 26.23 18.47 20.81
CA VAL A 797 27.09 19.62 20.45
C VAL A 797 26.26 20.90 20.37
N VAL A 798 26.79 21.96 20.97
CA VAL A 798 26.25 23.32 20.87
C VAL A 798 27.25 24.20 20.13
N VAL A 799 26.76 25.01 19.19
CA VAL A 799 27.56 25.79 18.25
C VAL A 799 27.21 27.27 18.41
N ASP A 800 28.21 28.12 18.67
CA ASP A 800 28.07 29.57 18.50
C ASP A 800 28.14 29.88 16.99
N ALA A 801 26.98 30.22 16.43
CA ALA A 801 26.78 30.52 15.01
C ALA A 801 26.49 32.02 14.76
N THR A 802 26.82 32.86 15.73
CA THR A 802 26.64 34.32 15.66
C THR A 802 27.36 34.93 14.45
N ASP A 803 28.51 34.36 14.08
CA ASP A 803 29.18 34.56 12.80
C ASP A 803 29.16 33.23 12.00
N PRO A 804 28.27 33.06 11.01
CA PRO A 804 28.21 31.84 10.20
C PRO A 804 29.48 31.54 9.39
N GLY A 805 30.39 32.51 9.22
CA GLY A 805 31.70 32.27 8.62
C GLY A 805 32.75 31.70 9.59
N ASN A 806 32.41 31.53 10.87
CA ASN A 806 33.33 31.14 11.93
C ASN A 806 32.59 30.45 13.09
N LEU A 807 31.97 29.30 12.79
CA LEU A 807 31.24 28.46 13.73
C LEU A 807 32.17 27.93 14.83
N LYS A 808 31.72 27.93 16.09
CA LYS A 808 32.49 27.41 17.23
C LYS A 808 31.73 26.31 17.95
N TYR A 809 32.24 25.09 17.86
CA TYR A 809 31.67 23.89 18.44
C TYR A 809 32.02 23.77 19.94
N THR A 810 31.13 23.20 20.74
CA THR A 810 31.33 22.90 22.16
C THR A 810 30.46 21.73 22.55
N VAL A 811 31.08 20.65 23.04
CA VAL A 811 30.34 19.48 23.55
C VAL A 811 29.68 19.83 24.89
N ALA A 812 28.38 19.57 24.98
CA ALA A 812 27.54 19.91 26.12
C ALA A 812 27.16 18.68 26.98
N ASP A 813 27.11 17.50 26.37
CA ASP A 813 26.90 16.19 27.00
C ASP A 813 27.49 15.09 26.10
N GLY A 814 27.81 13.91 26.63
CA GLY A 814 28.26 12.74 25.84
C GLY A 814 29.71 12.31 26.05
N ILE A 815 30.57 13.11 26.70
CA ILE A 815 31.95 12.68 27.01
C ILE A 815 31.94 11.60 28.11
N PRO A 816 32.54 10.41 27.90
CA PRO A 816 32.54 9.33 28.89
C PRO A 816 33.34 9.65 30.16
N GLU A 817 32.79 9.33 31.33
CA GLU A 817 33.44 9.62 32.62
C GLU A 817 34.70 8.77 32.86
N GLY A 818 35.73 9.39 33.45
CA GLY A 818 36.93 8.70 33.94
C GLY A 818 37.94 8.28 32.87
N VAL A 819 37.67 8.55 31.59
CA VAL A 819 38.58 8.29 30.47
C VAL A 819 39.76 9.27 30.49
N THR A 820 40.93 8.81 30.00
CA THR A 820 42.14 9.64 29.87
C THR A 820 42.21 10.22 28.46
N PRO A 821 42.47 11.54 28.28
CA PRO A 821 42.66 12.14 26.96
C PRO A 821 43.72 11.42 26.11
N THR A 822 43.46 11.35 24.81
CA THR A 822 44.38 10.86 23.77
C THR A 822 45.12 12.03 23.08
N PHE A 823 44.42 13.17 22.93
CA PHE A 823 44.93 14.42 22.38
C PHE A 823 45.01 15.51 23.46
N SER A 824 45.53 16.69 23.11
CA SER A 824 45.70 17.79 24.08
C SER A 824 44.35 18.33 24.61
N PRO A 825 44.16 18.54 25.93
CA PRO A 825 42.86 18.93 26.49
C PRO A 825 42.34 20.35 26.20
N ASP A 826 43.06 21.13 25.40
CA ASP A 826 42.60 22.39 24.81
C ASP A 826 41.96 22.21 23.41
N THR A 827 41.87 20.96 22.91
CA THR A 827 41.21 20.58 21.64
C THR A 827 39.78 20.03 21.86
N TYR A 828 39.12 19.62 20.77
CA TYR A 828 37.77 19.02 20.82
C TYR A 828 37.63 17.90 21.87
N ARG A 829 36.48 17.83 22.57
CA ARG A 829 36.20 16.95 23.73
C ARG A 829 37.22 17.00 24.88
N GLY A 830 38.09 18.00 24.95
CA GLY A 830 39.23 17.96 25.87
C GLY A 830 40.18 16.79 25.57
N GLY A 831 40.28 16.40 24.30
CA GLY A 831 41.17 15.35 23.81
C GLY A 831 40.69 13.91 24.02
N VAL A 832 39.46 13.68 24.50
CA VAL A 832 38.89 12.34 24.72
C VAL A 832 38.33 11.77 23.41
N ALA A 833 38.99 10.73 22.89
CA ALA A 833 38.67 10.11 21.60
C ALA A 833 37.65 8.97 21.70
N ASP A 834 37.49 8.35 22.87
CA ASP A 834 36.53 7.25 23.09
C ASP A 834 35.08 7.76 22.98
N ALA A 835 34.26 7.12 22.15
CA ALA A 835 32.83 7.41 22.04
C ALA A 835 32.11 7.20 23.40
N GLY A 836 31.08 7.99 23.65
CA GLY A 836 30.27 7.93 24.86
C GLY A 836 28.87 7.36 24.61
N PRO A 837 27.90 7.62 25.53
CA PRO A 837 26.50 7.28 25.29
C PRO A 837 25.89 8.17 24.21
N ASN A 838 24.94 7.64 23.45
CA ASN A 838 24.29 8.35 22.34
C ASN A 838 23.29 9.41 22.85
N VAL A 839 23.76 10.65 23.03
CA VAL A 839 22.99 11.73 23.65
C VAL A 839 22.87 12.95 22.74
N GLY A 840 21.68 13.54 22.67
CA GLY A 840 21.43 14.72 21.83
C GLY A 840 20.45 14.50 20.70
N ALA A 841 19.69 13.39 20.70
CA ALA A 841 18.63 13.23 19.71
C ALA A 841 17.47 14.21 19.96
N PHE A 842 16.80 14.61 18.87
CA PHE A 842 15.68 15.55 18.88
C PHE A 842 15.94 16.84 19.69
N THR A 843 17.04 17.56 19.41
CA THR A 843 17.40 18.74 20.21
C THR A 843 16.38 19.87 20.11
N SER A 844 16.24 20.62 21.20
CA SER A 844 15.58 21.92 21.20
C SER A 844 16.36 22.90 22.08
N ILE A 845 17.04 23.87 21.45
CA ILE A 845 17.78 24.94 22.12
C ILE A 845 16.91 26.18 22.37
N ALA A 846 17.06 26.81 23.53
CA ALA A 846 16.41 28.08 23.85
C ALA A 846 17.32 28.99 24.70
N ILE A 847 17.30 30.30 24.42
CA ILE A 847 18.10 31.30 25.15
C ILE A 847 17.19 32.11 26.07
N GLY A 848 17.52 32.14 27.36
CA GLY A 848 16.74 32.82 28.39
C GLY A 848 17.63 33.50 29.43
N GLY A 849 17.46 34.82 29.61
CA GLY A 849 18.24 35.60 30.58
C GLY A 849 19.74 35.66 30.29
N GLY A 850 20.16 35.47 29.03
CA GLY A 850 21.57 35.39 28.63
C GLY A 850 22.24 34.03 28.85
N THR A 851 21.46 32.99 29.19
CA THR A 851 21.93 31.59 29.29
C THR A 851 21.27 30.76 28.19
N ALA A 852 22.07 29.99 27.44
CA ALA A 852 21.59 28.95 26.54
C ALA A 852 21.24 27.67 27.29
N ARG A 853 20.19 26.97 26.84
CA ARG A 853 19.66 25.71 27.40
C ARG A 853 19.28 24.80 26.26
N VAL A 854 19.45 23.49 26.40
CA VAL A 854 19.04 22.48 25.42
C VAL A 854 18.21 21.40 26.12
N ALA A 855 17.09 21.02 25.54
CA ALA A 855 16.35 19.79 25.84
C ALA A 855 16.62 18.76 24.72
N TYR A 856 16.77 17.49 25.07
CA TYR A 856 17.17 16.44 24.13
C TYR A 856 16.90 15.04 24.72
N GLN A 857 16.90 14.02 23.86
CA GLN A 857 16.82 12.62 24.25
C GLN A 857 18.21 12.00 24.44
N ASP A 858 18.32 11.14 25.45
CA ASP A 858 19.33 10.09 25.59
C ASP A 858 18.80 8.81 24.93
N ARG A 859 19.45 8.33 23.85
CA ARG A 859 18.99 7.15 23.11
C ARG A 859 19.57 5.83 23.62
N GLU A 860 20.59 5.83 24.48
CA GLU A 860 21.05 4.60 25.14
C GLU A 860 20.21 4.30 26.40
N GLU A 861 19.84 5.33 27.16
CA GLU A 861 19.01 5.21 28.39
C GLU A 861 17.51 5.56 28.15
N GLY A 862 17.10 5.89 26.93
CA GLY A 862 15.71 6.17 26.56
C GLY A 862 15.04 7.31 27.32
N SER A 863 15.77 8.38 27.67
CA SER A 863 15.32 9.40 28.65
C SER A 863 15.43 10.85 28.18
N LEU A 864 14.58 11.72 28.73
CA LEU A 864 14.62 13.16 28.47
C LEU A 864 15.69 13.81 29.36
N LYS A 865 16.67 14.47 28.75
CA LYS A 865 17.72 15.24 29.43
C LYS A 865 17.65 16.73 29.10
N TYR A 866 18.27 17.51 29.97
CA TYR A 866 18.39 18.95 29.86
C TYR A 866 19.82 19.39 30.18
N ALA A 867 20.39 20.22 29.30
CA ALA A 867 21.73 20.78 29.44
C ALA A 867 21.68 22.31 29.45
N TYR A 868 22.60 22.95 30.18
CA TYR A 868 22.64 24.41 30.29
C TYR A 868 24.04 25.01 30.38
N GLU A 869 24.20 26.18 29.76
CA GLU A 869 25.39 27.03 29.81
C GLU A 869 25.62 27.54 31.25
N THR A 870 26.77 27.23 31.84
CA THR A 870 27.09 27.70 33.20
C THR A 870 27.64 29.13 33.18
N LYS A 871 27.23 29.93 34.17
CA LYS A 871 27.55 31.38 34.30
C LYS A 871 29.01 31.66 34.69
N THR A 872 29.89 30.67 34.60
CA THR A 872 31.33 30.74 34.94
C THR A 872 32.12 29.82 34.01
N GLY A 873 32.89 30.40 33.09
CA GLY A 873 33.82 29.67 32.22
C GLY A 873 33.23 29.09 30.92
N GLY A 874 31.92 29.23 30.67
CA GLY A 874 31.29 28.74 29.43
C GLY A 874 31.09 27.22 29.37
N SER A 875 31.46 26.49 30.42
CA SER A 875 31.23 25.04 30.54
C SER A 875 29.74 24.70 30.61
N TRP A 876 29.37 23.51 30.17
CA TRP A 876 28.00 23.00 30.23
C TRP A 876 27.77 22.07 31.43
N LYS A 877 26.49 21.79 31.72
CA LYS A 877 26.05 20.73 32.63
C LYS A 877 24.75 20.11 32.14
N SER A 878 24.69 18.78 32.13
CA SER A 878 23.52 17.95 31.83
C SER A 878 22.90 17.34 33.09
N TYR A 879 21.62 16.95 33.02
CA TYR A 879 20.96 15.99 33.92
C TYR A 879 19.65 15.48 33.30
N VAL A 880 19.17 14.31 33.78
CA VAL A 880 17.87 13.73 33.38
C VAL A 880 16.70 14.51 33.99
N VAL A 881 15.72 14.87 33.16
CA VAL A 881 14.47 15.54 33.54
C VAL A 881 13.37 14.51 33.77
N ASP A 882 13.20 13.58 32.83
CA ASP A 882 12.29 12.44 32.93
C ASP A 882 13.04 11.17 32.51
N SER A 883 13.23 10.25 33.46
CA SER A 883 13.83 8.94 33.20
C SER A 883 12.85 7.92 32.63
N GLY A 884 11.56 8.29 32.56
CA GLY A 884 10.51 7.48 31.97
C GLY A 884 10.05 6.29 32.80
N ASP A 885 8.86 5.86 32.44
CA ASP A 885 8.29 4.51 32.52
C ASP A 885 8.27 3.83 31.12
N ALA A 886 8.89 4.50 30.14
CA ALA A 886 8.79 4.33 28.70
C ALA A 886 9.94 5.08 27.99
N GLU A 887 10.20 4.80 26.71
CA GLU A 887 11.19 5.59 25.95
C GLU A 887 10.71 7.03 25.81
N SER A 888 11.41 7.97 26.46
CA SER A 888 10.92 9.32 26.74
C SER A 888 11.88 10.39 26.20
N GLY A 889 11.32 11.46 25.63
CA GLY A 889 12.08 12.64 25.19
C GLY A 889 12.16 12.84 23.68
N ILE A 890 11.50 11.97 22.90
CA ILE A 890 11.43 12.07 21.44
C ILE A 890 10.67 13.34 21.03
N TYR A 891 11.09 13.96 19.92
CA TYR A 891 10.61 15.26 19.42
C TYR A 891 10.56 16.36 20.50
N ALA A 892 11.58 16.45 21.36
CA ALA A 892 11.63 17.46 22.43
C ALA A 892 11.53 18.89 21.88
N SER A 893 10.74 19.73 22.57
CA SER A 893 10.32 21.05 22.07
C SER A 893 10.25 22.03 23.24
N MET A 894 11.25 22.90 23.37
CA MET A 894 11.44 23.76 24.54
C MET A 894 11.17 25.25 24.26
N VAL A 895 10.42 25.89 25.17
CA VAL A 895 10.22 27.34 25.21
C VAL A 895 10.65 27.92 26.56
N ILE A 896 10.97 29.23 26.56
CA ILE A 896 11.12 30.02 27.79
C ILE A 896 9.84 30.81 28.02
N ASP A 897 9.11 30.51 29.09
CA ASP A 897 7.81 31.12 29.36
C ASP A 897 7.89 32.61 29.78
N ALA A 898 6.73 33.23 29.95
CA ALA A 898 6.62 34.63 30.35
C ALA A 898 7.31 34.93 31.70
N ASP A 899 7.37 33.95 32.60
CA ASP A 899 8.00 34.05 33.93
C ASP A 899 9.49 33.63 33.90
N LYS A 900 10.04 33.44 32.70
CA LYS A 900 11.43 33.06 32.39
C LYS A 900 11.83 31.68 32.89
N LYS A 901 10.88 30.74 32.92
CA LYS A 901 11.12 29.32 33.20
C LYS A 901 11.09 28.51 31.91
N PRO A 902 11.97 27.52 31.72
CA PRO A 902 11.83 26.60 30.61
C PRO A 902 10.62 25.67 30.79
N ALA A 903 9.96 25.34 29.69
CA ALA A 903 8.98 24.28 29.59
C ALA A 903 9.28 23.46 28.32
N ILE A 904 9.20 22.14 28.43
CA ILE A 904 9.58 21.18 27.38
C ILE A 904 8.36 20.28 27.10
N ALA A 905 7.86 20.26 25.86
CA ALA A 905 6.96 19.20 25.38
C ALA A 905 7.80 18.11 24.70
N TYR A 906 7.35 16.85 24.82
CA TYR A 906 8.04 15.66 24.30
C TYR A 906 7.06 14.49 24.26
N ILE A 907 7.32 13.46 23.45
CA ILE A 907 6.56 12.21 23.54
C ILE A 907 7.28 11.15 24.38
N ALA A 908 6.49 10.22 24.92
CA ALA A 908 6.94 8.96 25.51
C ALA A 908 6.24 7.78 24.80
N LEU A 909 7.00 6.73 24.46
CA LEU A 909 6.55 5.56 23.71
C LEU A 909 6.53 4.28 24.56
N GLY A 910 5.48 3.48 24.41
CA GLY A 910 5.39 2.15 25.03
C GLY A 910 4.65 2.10 26.37
N ILE A 911 3.85 3.12 26.69
CA ILE A 911 3.08 3.20 27.94
C ILE A 911 2.03 2.07 27.98
N ASP A 912 2.15 1.16 28.95
CA ASP A 912 1.20 0.05 29.13
C ASP A 912 -0.12 0.57 29.73
N ASP A 913 -1.24 0.29 29.06
CA ASP A 913 -2.58 0.68 29.53
C ASP A 913 -3.22 -0.34 30.49
N GLY A 914 -2.53 -1.45 30.76
CA GLY A 914 -3.02 -2.57 31.57
C GLY A 914 -3.97 -3.52 30.82
N MET A 915 -4.21 -3.28 29.53
CA MET A 915 -4.97 -4.16 28.63
C MET A 915 -4.07 -4.82 27.56
N GLY A 916 -2.77 -4.52 27.57
CA GLY A 916 -1.78 -5.07 26.65
C GLY A 916 -1.48 -4.19 25.44
N HIS A 917 -2.09 -2.99 25.33
CA HIS A 917 -1.74 -2.03 24.29
C HIS A 917 -0.48 -1.25 24.69
N ARG A 918 0.10 -0.52 23.74
CA ARG A 918 1.24 0.37 23.98
C ARG A 918 0.86 1.76 23.51
N ASN A 919 0.68 2.69 24.45
CA ASN A 919 0.29 4.06 24.15
C ASN A 919 1.51 4.95 23.89
N THR A 920 1.27 5.97 23.08
CA THR A 920 2.15 7.10 22.84
C THR A 920 1.56 8.33 23.56
N GLU A 921 2.31 8.91 24.48
CA GLU A 921 1.88 10.04 25.30
C GLU A 921 2.64 11.32 24.95
N LEU A 922 1.92 12.38 24.60
CA LEU A 922 2.48 13.74 24.56
C LEU A 922 2.51 14.31 25.98
N ARG A 923 3.70 14.45 26.54
CA ARG A 923 3.96 14.96 27.89
C ARG A 923 4.52 16.40 27.84
N ILE A 924 4.41 17.11 28.97
CA ILE A 924 5.06 18.40 29.18
C ILE A 924 5.73 18.48 30.55
N ALA A 925 7.01 18.82 30.58
CA ALA A 925 7.79 19.13 31.78
C ALA A 925 7.95 20.65 31.92
N ARG A 926 7.38 21.24 32.97
CA ARG A 926 7.51 22.68 33.28
C ARG A 926 8.46 22.87 34.47
N ALA A 927 9.46 23.75 34.33
CA ALA A 927 10.34 24.08 35.44
C ALA A 927 9.64 24.95 36.49
N THR A 928 9.91 24.66 37.77
CA THR A 928 9.40 25.42 38.91
C THR A 928 10.11 26.77 39.09
N LYS A 929 11.37 26.87 38.64
CA LYS A 929 12.27 28.05 38.75
C LYS A 929 12.95 28.37 37.41
N THR A 930 13.53 29.57 37.29
CA THR A 930 14.08 30.10 36.02
C THR A 930 15.36 29.40 35.54
N ASP A 931 16.20 28.97 36.49
CA ASP A 931 17.43 28.22 36.24
C ASP A 931 17.32 26.84 36.92
N PRO A 932 16.63 25.85 36.31
CA PRO A 932 16.51 24.51 36.86
C PRO A 932 17.86 23.78 36.79
N SER A 933 18.16 23.00 37.83
CA SER A 933 19.50 22.48 38.15
C SER A 933 19.52 21.01 38.57
N SER A 934 18.36 20.35 38.57
CA SER A 934 18.15 18.97 39.00
C SER A 934 16.75 18.50 38.58
N ALA A 935 16.52 17.18 38.49
CA ALA A 935 15.21 16.61 38.15
C ALA A 935 14.06 17.15 39.04
N GLY A 936 14.32 17.29 40.35
CA GLY A 936 13.34 17.82 41.32
C GLY A 936 12.97 19.30 41.16
N ASP A 937 13.54 20.00 40.18
CA ASP A 937 13.12 21.36 39.80
C ASP A 937 11.97 21.37 38.79
N TRP A 938 11.52 20.22 38.28
CA TRP A 938 10.52 20.08 37.21
C TRP A 938 9.20 19.46 37.69
N GLN A 939 8.13 19.68 36.92
CA GLN A 939 6.83 19.04 37.11
C GLN A 939 6.29 18.58 35.74
N SER A 940 5.97 17.29 35.61
CA SER A 940 5.39 16.71 34.40
C SER A 940 3.85 16.73 34.42
N ALA A 941 3.25 16.75 33.23
CA ALA A 941 1.82 16.58 33.00
C ALA A 941 1.58 15.98 31.61
N LEU A 942 0.40 15.38 31.40
CA LEU A 942 -0.05 14.86 30.10
C LEU A 942 -0.75 15.97 29.30
N ILE A 943 -0.46 16.07 28.00
CA ILE A 943 -1.22 16.86 27.03
C ILE A 943 -2.24 15.97 26.31
N ALA A 944 -1.77 14.86 25.72
CA ALA A 944 -2.57 13.93 24.92
C ALA A 944 -2.01 12.50 25.01
N THR A 945 -2.86 11.50 24.77
CA THR A 945 -2.49 10.08 24.73
C THR A 945 -3.30 9.38 23.64
N ALA A 946 -2.68 8.46 22.91
CA ALA A 946 -3.33 7.60 21.93
C ALA A 946 -2.60 6.26 21.83
N PRO A 947 -3.26 5.17 21.39
CA PRO A 947 -2.59 3.90 21.09
C PRO A 947 -1.51 4.09 20.02
N GLY A 948 -0.35 3.47 20.21
CA GLY A 948 0.67 3.28 19.20
C GLY A 948 0.79 1.80 18.81
N SER A 949 1.69 1.51 17.88
CA SER A 949 2.13 0.14 17.61
C SER A 949 2.83 -0.45 18.84
N CYS A 950 2.61 -1.73 19.11
CA CYS A 950 3.36 -2.46 20.13
C CYS A 950 4.65 -3.13 19.63
N ALA A 951 5.01 -2.94 18.35
CA ALA A 951 6.21 -3.51 17.74
C ALA A 951 7.48 -3.09 18.50
N GLY A 952 8.34 -4.05 18.88
CA GLY A 952 9.50 -3.84 19.77
C GLY A 952 9.17 -3.57 21.25
N LEU A 953 7.94 -3.14 21.56
CA LEU A 953 7.55 -2.60 22.88
C LEU A 953 6.85 -3.63 23.80
N CYS A 954 6.79 -4.91 23.41
CA CYS A 954 6.17 -5.99 24.20
C CYS A 954 7.15 -6.80 25.10
N GLY A 955 8.46 -6.67 24.90
CA GLY A 955 9.45 -7.38 25.71
C GLY A 955 9.48 -8.89 25.47
N SER A 956 8.93 -9.70 26.38
CA SER A 956 8.81 -11.17 26.23
C SER A 956 7.56 -11.60 25.49
N ASP A 957 6.53 -10.76 25.50
CA ASP A 957 5.29 -11.00 24.77
C ASP A 957 5.49 -10.59 23.30
N SER A 958 4.70 -11.14 22.39
CA SER A 958 4.74 -10.76 20.96
C SER A 958 3.69 -9.72 20.65
N CYS A 959 4.04 -8.71 19.85
CA CYS A 959 3.05 -7.80 19.29
C CYS A 959 2.27 -8.53 18.18
N VAL A 960 0.95 -8.38 18.17
CA VAL A 960 0.07 -8.98 17.15
C VAL A 960 -0.97 -8.00 16.63
N GLU A 961 -1.45 -8.26 15.42
CA GLU A 961 -2.59 -7.55 14.83
C GLU A 961 -3.86 -7.71 15.68
N PRO A 962 -4.73 -6.70 15.72
CA PRO A 962 -6.04 -6.80 16.38
C PRO A 962 -6.93 -7.88 15.75
N MET A 963 -7.94 -8.34 16.49
CA MET A 963 -9.00 -9.19 15.91
C MET A 963 -10.04 -8.38 15.10
N THR A 964 -10.11 -7.07 15.30
CA THR A 964 -11.00 -6.15 14.58
C THR A 964 -10.18 -5.15 13.78
N ALA A 965 -10.49 -4.97 12.49
CA ALA A 965 -9.86 -3.92 11.70
C ALA A 965 -10.21 -2.53 12.28
N GLY A 966 -9.18 -1.79 12.74
CA GLY A 966 -9.33 -0.47 13.36
C GLY A 966 -9.11 -0.44 14.88
N ASP A 967 -9.04 -1.59 15.56
CA ASP A 967 -8.54 -1.67 16.93
C ASP A 967 -7.00 -1.56 16.96
N PRO A 968 -6.36 -1.20 18.09
CA PRO A 968 -4.91 -1.15 18.20
C PRO A 968 -4.24 -2.53 18.26
N SER A 969 -2.96 -2.58 17.89
CA SER A 969 -2.10 -3.76 18.10
C SER A 969 -1.92 -4.06 19.58
N VAL A 970 -1.81 -5.35 19.94
CA VAL A 970 -1.78 -5.82 21.34
C VAL A 970 -0.60 -6.75 21.60
N CYS A 971 0.03 -6.60 22.76
CA CYS A 971 1.03 -7.55 23.26
C CYS A 971 0.34 -8.81 23.81
N VAL A 972 0.74 -9.99 23.32
CA VAL A 972 0.20 -11.28 23.78
C VAL A 972 1.32 -12.25 24.15
N SER A 973 1.13 -12.95 25.27
CA SER A 973 2.01 -14.07 25.62
C SER A 973 1.85 -15.21 24.63
N VAL A 974 2.99 -15.71 24.15
CA VAL A 974 3.04 -16.83 23.21
C VAL A 974 2.76 -18.13 23.95
N SER A 975 1.85 -18.93 23.42
CA SER A 975 1.48 -20.25 23.92
C SER A 975 1.80 -21.36 22.90
N SER A 976 1.47 -22.61 23.23
CA SER A 976 1.67 -23.78 22.36
C SER A 976 0.46 -24.70 22.35
N ASP A 977 -0.74 -24.12 22.50
CA ASP A 977 -2.02 -24.79 22.69
C ASP A 977 -2.96 -24.71 21.47
N CYS A 978 -2.48 -24.15 20.35
CA CYS A 978 -3.24 -23.99 19.12
C CYS A 978 -3.60 -25.34 18.48
N THR A 979 -4.84 -25.43 17.96
CA THR A 979 -5.38 -26.67 17.37
C THR A 979 -4.79 -26.98 15.99
N THR A 980 -4.16 -25.99 15.36
CA THR A 980 -3.40 -26.07 14.11
C THR A 980 -2.00 -25.51 14.35
N ALA A 981 -1.01 -25.95 13.56
CA ALA A 981 0.29 -25.31 13.55
C ALA A 981 0.17 -23.94 12.87
N CYS A 982 0.63 -22.89 13.54
CA CYS A 982 0.72 -21.54 12.99
C CYS A 982 1.98 -21.40 12.12
N ASP A 983 1.99 -20.45 11.17
CA ASP A 983 3.22 -20.11 10.44
C ASP A 983 4.25 -19.52 11.41
N ALA A 984 5.33 -20.25 11.67
CA ALA A 984 6.38 -19.87 12.61
C ALA A 984 7.15 -18.59 12.23
N MET A 985 6.93 -18.03 11.04
CA MET A 985 7.48 -16.74 10.63
C MET A 985 6.49 -15.58 10.75
N THR A 986 5.22 -15.76 10.36
CA THR A 986 4.23 -14.68 10.25
C THR A 986 3.16 -14.68 11.34
N GLU A 987 3.08 -15.74 12.14
CA GLU A 987 2.10 -15.90 13.21
C GLU A 987 2.74 -16.28 14.55
N VAL A 988 2.03 -15.96 15.63
CA VAL A 988 2.27 -16.55 16.95
C VAL A 988 1.02 -17.26 17.45
N CYS A 989 1.20 -18.39 18.13
CA CYS A 989 0.13 -19.05 18.85
C CYS A 989 -0.17 -18.27 20.14
N SER A 990 -1.43 -17.91 20.38
CA SER A 990 -1.88 -17.35 21.65
C SER A 990 -3.32 -17.75 21.97
N ALA A 991 -3.54 -18.29 23.17
CA ALA A 991 -4.84 -18.75 23.67
C ALA A 991 -5.60 -19.70 22.72
N GLY A 992 -4.89 -20.67 22.15
CA GLY A 992 -5.45 -21.68 21.24
C GLY A 992 -5.68 -21.22 19.80
N MET A 993 -5.36 -19.97 19.45
CA MET A 993 -5.51 -19.42 18.09
C MET A 993 -4.18 -18.87 17.55
N CYS A 994 -3.97 -19.03 16.25
CA CYS A 994 -2.90 -18.35 15.53
C CYS A 994 -3.27 -16.87 15.32
N ARG A 995 -2.27 -15.98 15.38
CA ARG A 995 -2.43 -14.52 15.32
C ARG A 995 -1.31 -13.93 14.48
N THR A 996 -1.62 -13.08 13.50
CA THR A 996 -0.60 -12.35 12.72
C THR A 996 0.34 -11.62 13.67
N LYS A 997 1.62 -11.91 13.56
CA LYS A 997 2.67 -11.24 14.31
C LYS A 997 2.97 -9.90 13.67
N ILE A 998 3.14 -8.86 14.49
CA ILE A 998 3.75 -7.60 14.07
C ILE A 998 5.19 -7.65 14.58
N ASP A 999 6.14 -7.82 13.67
CA ASP A 999 7.56 -7.77 13.99
C ASP A 999 8.00 -6.39 14.45
N GLU A 1000 9.03 -6.36 15.30
CA GLU A 1000 9.79 -5.15 15.57
C GLU A 1000 10.39 -4.65 14.24
N PRO A 1001 10.21 -3.36 13.88
CA PRO A 1001 10.71 -2.88 12.60
C PRO A 1001 12.24 -2.93 12.61
N GLU A 1002 12.85 -3.71 11.69
CA GLU A 1002 14.32 -3.82 11.50
C GLU A 1002 14.99 -2.49 11.07
N ILE A 1003 14.25 -1.39 11.11
CA ILE A 1003 14.49 -0.15 10.39
C ILE A 1003 13.82 1.01 11.15
N LEU A 1004 14.51 2.15 11.25
CA LEU A 1004 13.98 3.34 11.93
C LEU A 1004 12.80 3.96 11.14
N THR A 1005 11.58 3.65 11.55
CA THR A 1005 10.33 4.29 11.07
C THR A 1005 9.76 5.23 12.13
N PRO A 1006 9.07 6.33 11.75
CA PRO A 1006 8.35 7.18 12.70
C PRO A 1006 7.34 6.38 13.54
N PRO A 1007 7.19 6.67 14.85
CA PRO A 1007 6.25 5.98 15.72
C PRO A 1007 4.79 6.27 15.33
N SER A 1008 3.86 5.46 15.85
CA SER A 1008 2.41 5.69 15.73
C SER A 1008 1.82 6.23 17.03
N GLY A 1009 0.71 6.96 16.93
CA GLY A 1009 -0.02 7.55 18.04
C GLY A 1009 -0.22 9.05 17.88
N THR A 1010 0.15 9.83 18.91
CA THR A 1010 -0.16 11.27 18.99
C THR A 1010 1.01 12.08 19.55
N GLY A 1011 1.10 13.37 19.22
CA GLY A 1011 2.17 14.24 19.70
C GLY A 1011 3.44 14.24 18.84
N LEU A 1012 3.43 13.56 17.69
CA LEU A 1012 4.57 13.53 16.78
C LEU A 1012 4.94 14.93 16.31
N TYR A 1013 6.25 15.18 16.13
CA TYR A 1013 6.79 16.46 15.66
C TYR A 1013 6.29 17.69 16.44
N VAL A 1014 6.14 17.57 17.77
CA VAL A 1014 5.52 18.65 18.56
C VAL A 1014 6.29 19.97 18.51
N SER A 1015 5.57 21.05 18.22
CA SER A 1015 6.04 22.42 18.29
C SER A 1015 5.33 23.17 19.43
N LEU A 1016 6.06 23.39 20.52
CA LEU A 1016 5.58 24.12 21.71
C LEU A 1016 5.76 25.62 21.52
N VAL A 1017 4.73 26.41 21.83
CA VAL A 1017 4.74 27.87 21.74
C VAL A 1017 4.15 28.56 22.98
N VAL A 1018 4.49 29.84 23.18
CA VAL A 1018 3.98 30.70 24.25
C VAL A 1018 3.02 31.73 23.66
N LEU A 1019 1.75 31.71 24.08
CA LEU A 1019 0.74 32.68 23.67
C LEU A 1019 0.92 34.03 24.40
N PRO A 1020 0.40 35.17 23.88
CA PRO A 1020 0.60 36.49 24.49
C PRO A 1020 0.03 36.66 25.91
N ASP A 1021 -0.96 35.82 26.30
CA ASP A 1021 -1.51 35.75 27.66
C ASP A 1021 -0.64 34.91 28.63
N GLY A 1022 0.45 34.32 28.12
CA GLY A 1022 1.40 33.49 28.86
C GLY A 1022 1.00 32.02 29.00
N ARG A 1023 -0.10 31.59 28.38
CA ARG A 1023 -0.43 30.16 28.22
C ARG A 1023 0.53 29.49 27.24
N LEU A 1024 0.69 28.18 27.40
CA LEU A 1024 1.36 27.35 26.39
C LEU A 1024 0.35 26.75 25.40
N ALA A 1025 0.79 26.53 24.17
CA ALA A 1025 0.08 25.71 23.19
C ALA A 1025 1.08 24.82 22.44
N ALA A 1026 0.67 23.60 22.11
CA ALA A 1026 1.47 22.63 21.38
C ALA A 1026 0.74 22.26 20.08
N ALA A 1027 1.37 22.47 18.93
CA ALA A 1027 0.94 21.93 17.64
C ALA A 1027 1.68 20.62 17.38
N TYR A 1028 0.99 19.58 16.90
CA TYR A 1028 1.56 18.24 16.70
C TYR A 1028 0.76 17.42 15.69
N TYR A 1029 1.34 16.31 15.26
CA TYR A 1029 0.72 15.29 14.41
C TYR A 1029 0.10 14.15 15.25
N ASP A 1030 -1.05 13.67 14.81
CA ASP A 1030 -1.72 12.46 15.31
C ASP A 1030 -1.94 11.49 14.14
N SER A 1031 -1.15 10.41 14.11
CA SER A 1031 -1.13 9.46 12.98
C SER A 1031 -2.37 8.60 12.90
N ASN A 1032 -3.04 8.39 14.03
CA ASN A 1032 -4.25 7.58 14.10
C ASN A 1032 -5.44 8.34 13.52
N ARG A 1033 -5.46 9.66 13.72
CA ARG A 1033 -6.45 10.59 13.16
C ARG A 1033 -6.03 11.19 11.82
N ARG A 1034 -4.79 10.96 11.37
CA ARG A 1034 -4.18 11.53 10.16
C ARG A 1034 -4.36 13.04 10.09
N ALA A 1035 -4.01 13.68 11.21
CA ALA A 1035 -4.44 15.04 11.52
C ALA A 1035 -3.37 15.89 12.21
N LEU A 1036 -3.38 17.18 11.84
CA LEU A 1036 -2.70 18.26 12.54
C LEU A 1036 -3.60 18.70 13.70
N VAL A 1037 -3.04 18.65 14.91
CA VAL A 1037 -3.75 18.94 16.15
C VAL A 1037 -3.04 20.06 16.90
N LEU A 1038 -3.79 20.94 17.56
CA LEU A 1038 -3.27 21.94 18.48
C LEU A 1038 -3.95 21.81 19.84
N SER A 1039 -3.15 21.67 20.90
CA SER A 1039 -3.62 21.66 22.29
C SER A 1039 -3.11 22.89 23.03
N ALA A 1040 -4.04 23.75 23.47
CA ALA A 1040 -3.73 24.99 24.20
C ALA A 1040 -4.14 24.89 25.67
N GLU A 1041 -3.34 25.44 26.60
CA GLU A 1041 -3.69 25.44 28.03
C GLU A 1041 -5.06 26.11 28.26
N THR A 1042 -5.82 25.63 29.25
CA THR A 1042 -7.09 26.23 29.69
C THR A 1042 -6.86 27.59 30.36
N ALA A 1043 -5.79 27.71 31.14
CA ALA A 1043 -5.30 28.93 31.79
C ALA A 1043 -3.78 28.83 32.00
N LYS A 1044 -3.08 29.96 32.16
CA LYS A 1044 -1.62 30.01 32.27
C LYS A 1044 -1.11 29.11 33.41
N GLY A 1045 -0.33 28.08 33.08
CA GLY A 1045 0.25 27.18 34.07
C GLY A 1045 -0.77 26.26 34.75
N ALA A 1046 -1.92 26.03 34.11
CA ALA A 1046 -2.93 25.09 34.60
C ALA A 1046 -2.60 23.62 34.29
N SER A 1047 -1.63 23.35 33.41
CA SER A 1047 -1.23 22.00 32.97
C SER A 1047 -2.41 21.11 32.55
N THR A 1048 -3.44 21.74 31.98
CA THR A 1048 -4.63 21.10 31.42
C THR A 1048 -4.93 21.81 30.10
N PHE A 1049 -5.26 21.05 29.07
CA PHE A 1049 -5.28 21.52 27.69
C PHE A 1049 -6.64 21.28 27.03
N ASN A 1050 -7.03 22.19 26.15
CA ASN A 1050 -8.13 22.02 25.21
C ASN A 1050 -7.53 21.69 23.84
N GLU A 1051 -7.90 20.53 23.30
CA GLU A 1051 -7.51 20.09 21.95
C GLU A 1051 -8.35 20.79 20.87
N THR A 1052 -7.79 20.97 19.68
CA THR A 1052 -8.47 21.40 18.45
C THR A 1052 -7.77 20.79 17.24
N VAL A 1053 -8.49 19.99 16.44
CA VAL A 1053 -7.99 19.56 15.12
C VAL A 1053 -7.97 20.78 14.18
N LEU A 1054 -6.85 20.99 13.50
CA LEU A 1054 -6.64 22.13 12.58
C LEU A 1054 -6.81 21.73 11.11
N ASP A 1055 -6.34 20.55 10.72
CA ASP A 1055 -6.51 19.92 9.40
C ASP A 1055 -6.41 18.39 9.56
N GLY A 1056 -7.00 17.60 8.65
CA GLY A 1056 -6.92 16.13 8.67
C GLY A 1056 -8.25 15.38 8.59
N ASN A 1057 -8.17 14.04 8.73
CA ASN A 1057 -9.28 13.11 8.53
C ASN A 1057 -9.99 13.25 7.16
N VAL A 1058 -9.20 13.41 6.09
CA VAL A 1058 -9.67 13.49 4.70
C VAL A 1058 -9.24 12.24 3.95
N THR A 1059 -10.17 11.57 3.27
CA THR A 1059 -9.89 10.36 2.48
C THR A 1059 -8.82 10.62 1.42
N GLY A 1060 -7.71 9.89 1.48
CA GLY A 1060 -6.60 10.03 0.53
C GLY A 1060 -5.56 11.10 0.88
N ALA A 1061 -5.62 11.69 2.07
CA ALA A 1061 -4.62 12.60 2.61
C ALA A 1061 -4.09 12.10 3.97
N ASP A 1062 -2.91 12.55 4.36
CA ASP A 1062 -2.38 12.34 5.71
C ASP A 1062 -1.68 13.62 6.22
N ARG A 1063 -2.41 14.40 7.02
CA ARG A 1063 -2.10 15.81 7.31
C ARG A 1063 -1.44 15.93 8.67
N GLY A 1064 -0.26 16.55 8.73
CA GLY A 1064 0.32 17.06 9.97
C GLY A 1064 1.81 16.75 10.20
N MET A 1065 2.42 15.85 9.43
CA MET A 1065 3.84 15.48 9.60
C MET A 1065 4.77 16.70 9.56
N TRP A 1066 5.86 16.65 10.32
CA TRP A 1066 6.82 17.75 10.53
C TRP A 1066 6.16 19.10 10.90
N SER A 1067 5.16 19.06 11.78
CA SER A 1067 4.47 20.25 12.29
C SER A 1067 5.42 21.22 12.99
N THR A 1068 5.36 22.49 12.60
CA THR A 1068 6.22 23.57 13.14
C THR A 1068 5.37 24.82 13.35
N ALA A 1069 5.54 25.52 14.48
CA ALA A 1069 4.68 26.63 14.88
C ALA A 1069 5.44 27.86 15.39
N VAL A 1070 4.93 29.05 15.06
CA VAL A 1070 5.44 30.34 15.55
C VAL A 1070 4.30 31.31 15.85
N VAL A 1071 4.45 32.15 16.87
CA VAL A 1071 3.42 33.11 17.31
C VAL A 1071 3.72 34.50 16.74
N GLY A 1072 2.76 35.05 16.00
CA GLY A 1072 2.76 36.41 15.50
C GLY A 1072 2.58 37.44 16.62
N ASP A 1073 3.01 38.68 16.36
CA ASP A 1073 2.95 39.77 17.35
C ASP A 1073 1.50 40.20 17.67
N ASP A 1074 0.51 39.69 16.92
CA ASP A 1074 -0.94 39.81 17.13
C ASP A 1074 -1.54 38.67 17.99
N GLY A 1075 -0.76 37.63 18.28
CA GLY A 1075 -1.19 36.42 18.98
C GLY A 1075 -1.70 35.28 18.08
N THR A 1076 -1.68 35.44 16.75
CA THR A 1076 -1.98 34.35 15.83
C THR A 1076 -0.85 33.31 15.88
N VAL A 1077 -1.20 32.04 16.10
CA VAL A 1077 -0.29 30.93 15.89
C VAL A 1077 -0.28 30.62 14.39
N HIS A 1078 0.89 30.66 13.77
CA HIS A 1078 1.13 30.23 12.40
C HIS A 1078 1.73 28.82 12.44
N ILE A 1079 1.21 27.89 11.64
CA ILE A 1079 1.67 26.49 11.62
C ILE A 1079 1.99 26.09 10.18
N ALA A 1080 3.15 25.48 9.95
CA ALA A 1080 3.46 24.73 8.74
C ALA A 1080 3.62 23.24 9.05
N TYR A 1081 3.34 22.39 8.07
CA TYR A 1081 3.23 20.93 8.20
C TYR A 1081 3.16 20.30 6.80
N GLN A 1082 3.24 18.98 6.70
CA GLN A 1082 3.10 18.24 5.44
C GLN A 1082 1.70 17.60 5.28
N ASP A 1083 1.27 17.42 4.03
CA ASP A 1083 0.46 16.25 3.64
C ASP A 1083 1.38 15.15 3.10
N ALA A 1084 1.50 14.03 3.81
CA ALA A 1084 2.42 12.95 3.47
C ALA A 1084 1.91 12.04 2.34
N LEU A 1085 0.58 11.87 2.20
CA LEU A 1085 -0.01 11.20 1.02
C LEU A 1085 -0.21 12.20 -0.13
N GLY A 1086 -0.37 13.47 0.19
CA GLY A 1086 -0.46 14.55 -0.77
C GLY A 1086 0.88 14.98 -1.38
N ASP A 1087 2.03 14.62 -0.81
CA ASP A 1087 3.33 15.15 -1.24
C ASP A 1087 3.36 16.70 -1.23
N GLN A 1088 2.76 17.37 -0.21
CA GLN A 1088 2.59 18.84 -0.19
C GLN A 1088 3.09 19.50 1.10
N LEU A 1089 3.72 20.68 0.97
CA LEU A 1089 3.94 21.58 2.09
C LEU A 1089 2.67 22.41 2.31
N MET A 1090 2.17 22.38 3.54
CA MET A 1090 0.93 23.01 3.97
C MET A 1090 1.16 24.09 5.02
N TYR A 1091 0.25 25.05 5.07
CA TYR A 1091 0.21 26.13 6.05
C TYR A 1091 -1.21 26.34 6.56
N THR A 1092 -1.35 26.63 7.86
CA THR A 1092 -2.60 27.08 8.48
C THR A 1092 -2.32 28.02 9.65
N THR A 1093 -3.38 28.52 10.28
CA THR A 1093 -3.29 29.38 11.47
C THR A 1093 -4.26 28.93 12.56
N TRP A 1094 -4.02 29.40 13.79
CA TRP A 1094 -4.96 29.31 14.89
C TRP A 1094 -4.94 30.59 15.73
N ASN A 1095 -6.11 31.15 16.01
CA ASN A 1095 -6.26 32.29 16.94
C ASN A 1095 -7.59 32.12 17.70
N GLY A 1096 -7.64 31.12 18.58
CA GLY A 1096 -8.86 30.66 19.24
C GLY A 1096 -9.76 29.76 18.38
N SER A 1097 -9.65 29.83 17.06
CA SER A 1097 -10.24 28.90 16.08
C SER A 1097 -9.23 28.57 14.96
N PRO A 1098 -9.38 27.43 14.27
CA PRO A 1098 -8.60 27.13 13.06
C PRO A 1098 -8.83 28.16 11.94
N GLY A 1099 -7.78 28.46 11.18
CA GLY A 1099 -7.86 29.11 9.88
C GLY A 1099 -8.05 28.09 8.74
N THR A 1100 -8.21 28.58 7.52
CA THR A 1100 -8.30 27.73 6.33
C THR A 1100 -6.89 27.23 5.93
N PRO A 1101 -6.66 25.91 5.78
CA PRO A 1101 -5.44 25.37 5.20
C PRO A 1101 -5.14 25.91 3.80
N ALA A 1102 -3.86 26.12 3.49
CA ALA A 1102 -3.37 26.53 2.18
C ALA A 1102 -2.12 25.73 1.79
N VAL A 1103 -2.04 25.34 0.52
CA VAL A 1103 -0.83 24.74 -0.07
C VAL A 1103 0.23 25.84 -0.24
N VAL A 1104 1.47 25.52 0.12
CA VAL A 1104 2.65 26.39 0.05
C VAL A 1104 3.54 25.99 -1.13
N ASP A 1105 3.77 24.69 -1.26
CA ASP A 1105 4.44 24.01 -2.37
C ASP A 1105 3.66 22.71 -2.61
N ASP A 1106 3.30 22.42 -3.86
CA ASP A 1106 2.40 21.32 -4.22
C ASP A 1106 3.14 20.04 -4.64
N GLY A 1107 4.47 20.05 -4.55
CA GLY A 1107 5.33 18.93 -4.93
C GLY A 1107 5.50 18.76 -6.44
N GLN A 1108 4.95 19.64 -7.29
CA GLN A 1108 5.05 19.48 -8.74
C GLN A 1108 6.31 20.12 -9.30
N ARG A 1109 7.01 19.39 -10.18
CA ARG A 1109 8.13 19.87 -11.00
C ARG A 1109 7.91 19.42 -12.44
N ASN A 1110 8.29 20.26 -13.41
CA ASN A 1110 7.97 20.00 -14.81
C ASN A 1110 8.74 18.80 -15.39
N GLY A 1111 8.03 17.69 -15.65
CA GLY A 1111 8.61 16.45 -16.20
C GLY A 1111 9.06 15.44 -15.16
N ASP A 1112 8.78 15.67 -13.88
CA ASP A 1112 9.03 14.72 -12.79
C ASP A 1112 7.71 14.37 -12.07
N ARG A 1113 7.75 13.50 -11.06
CA ARG A 1113 6.58 13.19 -10.22
C ARG A 1113 6.28 14.27 -9.18
N THR A 1114 5.04 14.26 -8.69
CA THR A 1114 4.75 14.75 -7.34
C THR A 1114 5.57 13.93 -6.32
N HIS A 1115 6.18 14.60 -5.34
CA HIS A 1115 7.18 14.05 -4.43
C HIS A 1115 7.20 14.79 -3.09
N PRO A 1116 7.79 14.23 -2.02
CA PRO A 1116 7.82 14.87 -0.71
C PRO A 1116 8.53 16.24 -0.71
N VAL A 1117 7.75 17.31 -0.63
CA VAL A 1117 8.19 18.66 -0.23
C VAL A 1117 7.69 18.95 1.18
N GLY A 1118 8.40 19.80 1.92
CA GLY A 1118 8.01 20.18 3.28
C GLY A 1118 8.58 19.28 4.38
N ALA A 1119 9.44 18.33 4.01
CA ALA A 1119 10.21 17.53 4.94
C ALA A 1119 11.04 18.44 5.87
N GLY A 1120 10.94 18.21 7.17
CA GLY A 1120 11.67 18.98 8.20
C GLY A 1120 11.33 20.48 8.22
N ALA A 1121 10.11 20.87 7.84
CA ALA A 1121 9.74 22.28 7.75
C ALA A 1121 9.99 23.06 9.05
N SER A 1122 10.48 24.30 8.91
CA SER A 1122 10.70 25.24 10.01
C SER A 1122 10.05 26.58 9.70
N ILE A 1123 8.99 26.94 10.44
CA ILE A 1123 8.29 28.22 10.28
C ILE A 1123 8.91 29.29 11.19
N PHE A 1124 9.10 30.48 10.62
CA PHE A 1124 9.64 31.65 11.31
C PHE A 1124 8.94 32.92 10.83
N LEU A 1125 9.26 34.05 11.46
CA LEU A 1125 8.66 35.35 11.13
C LEU A 1125 9.73 36.30 10.57
N ASN A 1126 9.59 36.66 9.31
CA ASN A 1126 10.43 37.61 8.60
C ASN A 1126 9.65 38.94 8.45
N GLY A 1127 10.13 40.02 9.09
CA GLY A 1127 9.43 41.31 9.12
C GLY A 1127 8.03 41.27 9.75
N GLY A 1128 7.69 40.21 10.49
CA GLY A 1128 6.36 39.96 11.04
C GLY A 1128 5.42 39.13 10.16
N ALA A 1129 5.83 38.79 8.92
CA ALA A 1129 5.12 37.85 8.05
C ALA A 1129 5.68 36.43 8.20
N PRO A 1130 4.86 35.36 8.05
CA PRO A 1130 5.35 33.98 8.11
C PRO A 1130 6.20 33.64 6.88
N ALA A 1131 7.30 32.94 7.13
CA ALA A 1131 8.17 32.32 6.15
C ALA A 1131 8.50 30.89 6.61
N ILE A 1132 8.71 29.96 5.68
CA ILE A 1132 8.91 28.53 5.97
C ILE A 1132 10.16 28.07 5.25
N ALA A 1133 11.16 27.56 5.97
CA ALA A 1133 12.30 26.86 5.39
C ALA A 1133 12.01 25.35 5.35
N TYR A 1134 12.34 24.66 4.25
CA TYR A 1134 12.00 23.25 4.05
C TYR A 1134 12.90 22.57 3.00
N GLN A 1135 12.95 21.23 3.02
CA GLN A 1135 13.62 20.42 2.01
C GLN A 1135 12.66 20.04 0.86
N ASP A 1136 13.20 20.04 -0.37
CA ASP A 1136 12.63 19.38 -1.55
C ASP A 1136 13.32 18.01 -1.71
N GLY A 1137 12.61 16.91 -1.41
CA GLY A 1137 13.20 15.57 -1.37
C GLY A 1137 13.53 14.94 -2.74
N LEU A 1138 13.24 15.65 -3.84
CA LEU A 1138 13.48 15.19 -5.21
C LEU A 1138 14.83 15.68 -5.76
N VAL A 1139 15.30 16.83 -5.30
CA VAL A 1139 16.64 17.37 -5.58
C VAL A 1139 17.55 17.45 -4.35
N SER A 1140 17.01 17.28 -3.13
CA SER A 1140 17.71 17.49 -1.86
C SER A 1140 18.23 18.93 -1.69
N ASP A 1141 17.47 19.91 -2.19
CA ASP A 1141 17.73 21.35 -2.05
C ASP A 1141 16.95 21.91 -0.84
N VAL A 1142 17.47 22.99 -0.24
CA VAL A 1142 16.73 23.75 0.79
C VAL A 1142 16.07 24.98 0.16
N TYR A 1143 14.75 25.09 0.34
CA TYR A 1143 13.94 26.21 -0.09
C TYR A 1143 13.47 27.06 1.09
N VAL A 1144 13.16 28.33 0.82
CA VAL A 1144 12.32 29.16 1.69
C VAL A 1144 11.08 29.61 0.93
N ALA A 1145 9.91 29.34 1.48
CA ALA A 1145 8.64 29.93 1.08
C ALA A 1145 8.38 31.23 1.84
N THR A 1146 7.94 32.26 1.13
CA THR A 1146 7.50 33.55 1.69
C THR A 1146 6.10 33.90 1.16
N THR A 1147 5.28 34.60 1.94
CA THR A 1147 3.93 34.98 1.50
C THR A 1147 3.78 36.48 1.25
N SER A 1148 3.03 36.85 0.21
CA SER A 1148 2.63 38.22 -0.09
C SER A 1148 1.19 38.24 -0.59
N GLY A 1149 0.31 38.96 0.12
CA GLY A 1149 -1.12 39.03 -0.21
C GLY A 1149 -1.88 37.70 -0.09
N GLY A 1150 -1.30 36.69 0.59
CA GLY A 1150 -1.84 35.33 0.68
C GLY A 1150 -1.28 34.36 -0.36
N THR A 1151 -0.56 34.83 -1.38
CA THR A 1151 0.15 33.98 -2.34
C THR A 1151 1.53 33.61 -1.79
N TRP A 1152 1.87 32.33 -1.81
CA TRP A 1152 3.21 31.84 -1.50
C TRP A 1152 4.14 31.91 -2.71
N THR A 1153 5.42 32.18 -2.45
CA THR A 1153 6.51 32.15 -3.43
C THR A 1153 7.70 31.45 -2.79
N THR A 1154 8.16 30.39 -3.45
CA THR A 1154 9.30 29.56 -3.03
C THR A 1154 10.60 30.05 -3.68
N THR A 1155 11.73 29.88 -3.02
CA THR A 1155 13.05 30.28 -3.53
C THR A 1155 14.13 29.39 -2.92
N PRO A 1156 15.01 28.78 -3.73
CA PRO A 1156 16.08 27.93 -3.22
C PRO A 1156 17.13 28.79 -2.49
N ILE A 1157 17.59 28.31 -1.33
CA ILE A 1157 18.65 28.94 -0.54
C ILE A 1157 19.91 28.06 -0.42
N ALA A 1158 19.82 26.76 -0.68
CA ALA A 1158 20.96 25.86 -0.82
C ALA A 1158 20.68 24.93 -2.01
N GLN A 1159 21.68 24.81 -2.90
CA GLN A 1159 21.65 23.93 -4.07
C GLN A 1159 23.07 23.48 -4.42
N GLY A 1160 23.26 22.23 -4.82
CA GLY A 1160 24.58 21.72 -5.23
C GLY A 1160 24.69 20.19 -5.22
N PRO A 1161 25.92 19.65 -5.16
CA PRO A 1161 26.18 18.21 -5.05
C PRO A 1161 26.15 17.71 -3.59
N LEU A 1162 25.58 18.49 -2.68
CA LEU A 1162 25.37 18.11 -1.28
C LEU A 1162 23.91 17.71 -1.10
N VAL A 1163 23.66 16.71 -0.28
CA VAL A 1163 22.30 16.36 0.13
C VAL A 1163 21.94 17.33 1.27
N GLU A 1164 21.23 18.41 0.96
CA GLU A 1164 20.96 19.52 1.89
C GLU A 1164 19.57 19.38 2.54
N GLY A 1165 19.39 19.89 3.76
CA GLY A 1165 18.07 20.13 4.35
C GLY A 1165 17.58 19.15 5.41
N PHE A 1166 18.46 18.32 5.98
CA PHE A 1166 18.09 17.48 7.12
C PHE A 1166 17.91 18.34 8.38
N SER A 1167 16.85 18.08 9.15
CA SER A 1167 16.58 18.77 10.43
C SER A 1167 16.68 20.32 10.35
N ILE A 1168 16.01 20.95 9.38
CA ILE A 1168 16.05 22.42 9.22
C ILE A 1168 15.46 23.12 10.45
N ALA A 1169 16.15 24.16 10.93
CA ALA A 1169 15.68 25.03 11.99
C ALA A 1169 15.93 26.51 11.63
N ALA A 1170 14.96 27.39 11.92
CA ALA A 1170 15.04 28.82 11.62
C ALA A 1170 14.70 29.71 12.83
N THR A 1171 15.28 30.91 12.89
CA THR A 1171 14.97 31.91 13.94
C THR A 1171 14.98 33.35 13.40
N ARG A 1172 14.28 34.28 14.10
CA ARG A 1172 14.19 35.71 13.71
C ARG A 1172 15.57 36.40 13.65
N GLY A 1173 16.55 35.91 14.42
CA GLY A 1173 17.94 36.36 14.42
C GLY A 1173 18.19 37.73 15.06
N PRO A 1174 19.45 38.08 15.41
CA PRO A 1174 19.80 39.36 15.98
C PRO A 1174 19.41 40.52 15.05
N GLY A 1175 18.67 41.50 15.58
CA GLY A 1175 18.17 42.64 14.80
C GLY A 1175 17.05 42.32 13.80
N GLY A 1176 16.53 41.09 13.77
CA GLY A 1176 15.46 40.67 12.85
C GLY A 1176 15.93 40.21 11.47
N SER A 1177 17.23 39.97 11.27
CA SER A 1177 17.76 39.26 10.09
C SER A 1177 17.67 37.75 10.32
N PRO A 1178 16.79 37.01 9.62
CA PRO A 1178 16.58 35.60 9.89
C PRO A 1178 17.87 34.78 9.73
N THR A 1179 18.03 33.76 10.57
CA THR A 1179 19.13 32.81 10.46
C THR A 1179 18.55 31.39 10.47
N ILE A 1180 19.02 30.58 9.52
CA ILE A 1180 18.55 29.22 9.25
C ILE A 1180 19.76 28.29 9.37
N ALA A 1181 19.59 27.14 10.01
CA ALA A 1181 20.59 26.09 10.10
C ALA A 1181 19.98 24.74 9.69
N TRP A 1182 20.79 23.86 9.12
CA TRP A 1182 20.37 22.52 8.70
C TRP A 1182 21.58 21.58 8.59
N GLY A 1183 21.32 20.27 8.64
CA GLY A 1183 22.27 19.23 8.33
C GLY A 1183 22.38 18.96 6.83
N SER A 1184 23.59 18.70 6.36
CA SER A 1184 23.91 18.33 4.99
C SER A 1184 24.82 17.10 4.94
N LEU A 1185 24.82 16.41 3.80
CA LEU A 1185 25.69 15.25 3.55
C LEU A 1185 26.54 15.48 2.30
N ASP A 1186 27.86 15.37 2.45
CA ASP A 1186 28.80 15.18 1.33
C ASP A 1186 29.15 13.69 1.22
N PRO A 1187 28.70 12.96 0.19
CA PRO A 1187 29.01 11.53 0.04
C PRO A 1187 30.51 11.28 -0.19
N ASN A 1188 31.27 12.29 -0.63
CA ASN A 1188 32.71 12.22 -0.87
C ASN A 1188 33.52 12.42 0.41
N ALA A 1189 32.96 13.10 1.42
CA ALA A 1189 33.64 13.38 2.68
C ALA A 1189 33.71 12.15 3.60
N ALA A 1190 34.56 12.27 4.62
CA ALA A 1190 34.73 11.34 5.72
C ALA A 1190 35.11 12.14 6.98
N PRO A 1191 34.23 12.23 7.99
CA PRO A 1191 32.81 11.84 7.97
C PRO A 1191 31.97 12.68 6.96
N PRO A 1192 30.78 12.20 6.56
CA PRO A 1192 29.95 12.87 5.54
C PRO A 1192 29.14 14.08 6.04
N GLN A 1193 28.95 14.24 7.36
CA GLN A 1193 27.94 15.14 7.92
C GLN A 1193 28.43 16.59 8.13
N GLY A 1194 27.72 17.51 7.49
CA GLY A 1194 27.87 18.96 7.55
C GLY A 1194 26.79 19.61 8.42
N LEU A 1195 27.17 20.59 9.24
CA LEU A 1195 26.25 21.62 9.72
C LEU A 1195 26.41 22.89 8.87
N VAL A 1196 25.33 23.31 8.21
CA VAL A 1196 25.29 24.57 7.45
C VAL A 1196 24.48 25.61 8.22
N VAL A 1197 24.95 26.86 8.26
CA VAL A 1197 24.22 28.00 8.83
C VAL A 1197 24.25 29.18 7.87
N LYS A 1198 23.10 29.79 7.62
CA LYS A 1198 22.94 30.89 6.67
C LYS A 1198 22.06 32.01 7.23
N LYS A 1199 22.47 33.26 7.00
CA LYS A 1199 21.64 34.46 7.22
C LYS A 1199 20.87 34.78 5.93
N GLN A 1200 19.61 35.16 6.09
CA GLN A 1200 18.69 35.50 4.99
C GLN A 1200 18.60 37.03 4.78
#